data_AF-A0A928S1T6-F1
#
_entry.id   AF-A0A928S1T6-F1
#
_cell.length_a   1.000
_cell.length_b   1.000
_cell.length_c   1.000
_cell.angle_alpha   90.00
_cell.angle_beta   90.00
_cell.angle_gamma   90.00
#
_symmetry.space_group_name_H-M   'P 1'
#
loop_
_entity.id
_entity.type
_entity.pdbx_description
1 polymer ?
#
loop_
_entity_poly.entity_id
_entity_poly.type
_entity_poly.pdbx_seq_one_letter_code
_entity_poly.pdbx_strand_id
1 'polypeptide(L)'
;MRPVIDAIWWVLYESSVYLLAGFALAGVFHVLFSRWTAMADRLRKGNIRSVLWATLVGVPLDLCSCSVLPVAMTLRRKGAKPGAVYSFVISVPEVDMVSILQTNALLGPVMAVVRPVVALITALVTGLLANYLQPWTDRTAPPMPGAGPSEAERKSRSPDADPEPATGHVHGAGCDHDHGHDHGKAAPATTTEAPQGWRASARSALRFGFVEFFDDLIVSLLAGVVIGGLIAVLLPKIGLDRFAGGSFIAMAGILLLATPMYVCATASTPMAVGMIAGGVSPGAALVFLLAGPATNMAGLLVIAREMGRRGVALYLACILVLSLAGGLAFDAALARGWFTMPVLTLSVAEEGRSWVKTGAAALVIVLSLASFRRTRLATRVVASVARRTGLPLTVRRVGFAGAAVALAAYVGSGVFTVEPGQRAAILRFGRATAYIDQPGVYAHAPWPFGGRSVESADLVRRVELGFRSNQPEMVQVDPSLDEFLDEAWVVTANADIIDLRWSVHYRMSAGEAGFRAWAFGVEDAEQVVRGAAESAMREAAATRGIDALLTVERDELEAELRGRLLGPMLERWGVGIDIVDVRLVDVHAPSPVHPAFREVASSAEQKMSMIDLALDSASITVSRAKAGAHERIEAARGAAAERISRATGDATLFTAKREAFAAQPYVAKLQAWLAATDGVLPGLKKYIALVDPERAKVEIIYGVRGDGGRMAPPPTDVEH
;
A
#
# COMPACT_ATOMS: atom_id res chain seq x y z
N MET A 1 28.45 -7.31 -0.69
CA MET A 1 29.10 -7.03 0.62
C MET A 1 28.72 -5.66 1.17
N ARG A 2 28.80 -4.57 0.39
CA ARG A 2 28.39 -3.21 0.83
C ARG A 2 27.00 -3.12 1.51
N PRO A 3 25.89 -3.67 0.97
CA PRO A 3 24.59 -3.60 1.64
C PRO A 3 24.58 -4.29 3.01
N VAL A 4 25.39 -5.34 3.20
CA VAL A 4 25.49 -6.05 4.49
C VAL A 4 26.23 -5.20 5.51
N ILE A 5 27.30 -4.50 5.11
CA ILE A 5 28.05 -3.61 6.00
C ILE A 5 27.19 -2.40 6.39
N ASP A 6 26.48 -1.81 5.43
CA ASP A 6 25.59 -0.68 5.68
C ASP A 6 24.45 -1.09 6.62
N ALA A 7 23.87 -2.28 6.43
CA ALA A 7 22.85 -2.83 7.32
C ALA A 7 23.38 -3.13 8.73
N ILE A 8 24.57 -3.73 8.86
CA ILE A 8 25.22 -3.97 10.16
C ILE A 8 25.46 -2.64 10.90
N TRP A 9 25.96 -1.62 10.18
CA TRP A 9 26.15 -0.29 10.74
C TRP A 9 24.83 0.34 11.18
N TRP A 10 23.79 0.24 10.34
CA TRP A 10 22.46 0.76 10.65
C TRP A 10 21.87 0.10 11.91
N VAL A 11 21.94 -1.23 12.02
CA VAL A 11 21.50 -1.98 13.20
C VAL A 11 22.25 -1.53 14.46
N LEU A 12 23.58 -1.37 14.36
CA LEU A 12 24.40 -0.90 15.49
C LEU A 12 24.06 0.54 15.87
N TYR A 13 23.94 1.42 14.87
CA TYR A 13 23.63 2.84 15.04
C TYR A 13 22.31 3.02 15.80
N GLU A 14 21.26 2.33 15.35
CA GLU A 14 19.93 2.42 15.93
C GLU A 14 19.85 1.80 17.33
N SER A 15 20.58 0.71 17.56
CA SER A 15 20.55 -0.01 18.85
C SER A 15 21.47 0.59 19.91
N SER A 16 22.46 1.39 19.52
CA SER A 16 23.58 1.80 20.39
C SER A 16 23.18 2.57 21.64
N VAL A 17 22.27 3.56 21.51
CA VAL A 17 21.80 4.39 22.63
C VAL A 17 21.10 3.51 23.67
N TYR A 18 20.21 2.65 23.20
CA TYR A 18 19.45 1.76 24.07
C TYR A 18 20.33 0.70 24.74
N LEU A 19 21.32 0.15 24.03
CA LEU A 19 22.29 -0.77 24.61
C LEU A 19 23.03 -0.13 25.79
N LEU A 20 23.55 1.09 25.61
CA LEU A 20 24.25 1.81 26.68
C LEU A 20 23.33 2.12 27.87
N ALA A 21 22.09 2.51 27.60
CA ALA A 21 21.08 2.70 28.64
C ALA A 21 20.80 1.40 29.41
N GLY A 22 20.72 0.27 28.71
CA GLY A 22 20.56 -1.06 29.31
C GLY A 22 21.70 -1.46 30.22
N PHE A 23 22.96 -1.22 29.80
CA PHE A 23 24.14 -1.46 30.63
C PHE A 23 24.17 -0.55 31.87
N ALA A 24 23.83 0.73 31.71
CA ALA A 24 23.72 1.67 32.83
C ALA A 24 22.65 1.20 33.83
N LEU A 25 21.47 0.82 33.34
CA LEU A 25 20.37 0.36 34.18
C LEU A 25 20.69 -0.94 34.88
N ALA A 26 21.34 -1.91 34.21
CA ALA A 26 21.82 -3.14 34.84
C ALA A 26 22.79 -2.84 35.99
N GLY A 27 23.68 -1.86 35.83
CA GLY A 27 24.53 -1.34 36.90
C GLY A 27 23.75 -0.78 38.09
N VAL A 28 22.72 0.02 37.83
CA VAL A 28 21.83 0.57 38.86
C VAL A 28 21.07 -0.54 39.58
N PHE A 29 20.48 -1.50 38.84
CA PHE A 29 19.79 -2.66 39.40
C PHE A 29 20.72 -3.55 40.20
N HIS A 30 21.98 -3.69 39.80
CA HIS A 30 22.98 -4.42 40.58
C HIS A 30 23.16 -3.79 41.98
N VAL A 31 23.18 -2.47 42.10
CA VAL A 31 23.26 -1.80 43.40
C VAL A 31 21.91 -1.85 44.13
N LEU A 32 20.81 -1.57 43.45
CA LEU A 32 19.47 -1.49 44.03
C LEU A 32 19.02 -2.84 44.60
N PHE A 33 19.23 -3.94 43.87
CA PHE A 33 18.88 -5.29 44.33
C PHE A 33 19.75 -5.75 45.51
N SER A 34 20.94 -5.17 45.69
CA SER A 34 21.75 -5.40 46.91
C SER A 34 21.14 -4.71 48.14
N ARG A 35 20.40 -3.61 47.93
CA ARG A 35 19.74 -2.83 49.01
C ARG A 35 18.29 -3.24 49.26
N TRP A 36 17.56 -3.69 48.25
CA TRP A 36 16.14 -4.05 48.30
C TRP A 36 15.95 -5.56 48.53
N THR A 37 16.20 -6.01 49.76
CA THR A 37 16.02 -7.41 50.18
C THR A 37 14.58 -7.90 49.99
N ALA A 38 13.58 -7.05 50.26
CA ALA A 38 12.16 -7.40 50.13
C ALA A 38 11.74 -7.76 48.68
N MET A 39 12.30 -7.09 47.67
CA MET A 39 12.02 -7.40 46.26
C MET A 39 12.76 -8.66 45.82
N ALA A 40 14.00 -8.82 46.27
CA ALA A 40 14.80 -10.02 46.02
C ALA A 40 14.11 -11.29 46.53
N ASP A 41 13.55 -11.25 47.74
CA ASP A 41 12.84 -12.39 48.32
C ASP A 41 11.53 -12.72 47.59
N ARG A 42 10.83 -11.73 47.05
CA ARG A 42 9.60 -11.96 46.26
C ARG A 42 9.90 -12.66 44.93
N LEU A 43 10.99 -12.31 44.27
CA LEU A 43 11.39 -12.88 42.97
C LEU A 43 12.05 -14.27 43.11
N ARG A 44 12.60 -14.60 44.29
CA ARG A 44 13.23 -15.91 44.60
C ARG A 44 12.24 -17.04 44.91
N LYS A 45 11.00 -16.73 45.31
CA LYS A 45 10.02 -17.75 45.75
C LYS A 45 9.57 -18.69 44.61
N GLY A 46 9.50 -18.20 43.37
CA GLY A 46 9.12 -19.02 42.21
C GLY A 46 7.65 -19.46 42.20
N ASN A 47 6.80 -18.68 42.88
CA ASN A 47 5.35 -18.93 42.93
C ASN A 47 4.65 -18.06 41.88
N ILE A 48 3.35 -18.27 41.66
CA ILE A 48 2.53 -17.43 40.76
C ILE A 48 2.73 -15.93 41.06
N ARG A 49 2.82 -15.57 42.35
CA ARG A 49 3.07 -14.19 42.80
C ARG A 49 4.40 -13.62 42.29
N SER A 50 5.47 -14.41 42.19
CA SER A 50 6.75 -13.90 41.68
C SER A 50 6.70 -13.62 40.18
N VAL A 51 5.93 -14.42 39.43
CA VAL A 51 5.70 -14.21 37.99
C VAL A 51 4.87 -12.94 37.78
N LEU A 52 3.73 -12.81 38.48
CA LEU A 52 2.87 -11.63 38.38
C LEU A 52 3.60 -10.33 38.75
N TRP A 53 4.39 -10.34 39.83
CA TRP A 53 5.20 -9.19 40.22
C TRP A 53 6.26 -8.85 39.17
N ALA A 54 6.91 -9.85 38.57
CA ALA A 54 7.90 -9.61 37.53
C ALA A 54 7.27 -9.03 36.26
N THR A 55 6.08 -9.50 35.84
CA THR A 55 5.31 -8.92 34.74
C THR A 55 4.93 -7.47 35.03
N LEU A 56 4.33 -7.19 36.18
CA LEU A 56 3.87 -5.84 36.55
C LEU A 56 5.01 -4.82 36.69
N VAL A 57 6.16 -5.23 37.23
CA VAL A 57 7.35 -4.38 37.30
C VAL A 57 7.91 -4.10 35.91
N GLY A 58 7.65 -4.97 34.93
CA GLY A 58 8.10 -4.79 33.56
C GLY A 58 7.38 -3.67 32.80
N VAL A 59 6.07 -3.52 33.03
CA VAL A 59 5.20 -2.55 32.32
C VAL A 59 5.72 -1.10 32.33
N PRO A 60 6.12 -0.50 33.49
CA PRO A 60 6.60 0.88 33.51
C PRO A 60 8.06 1.04 33.07
N LEU A 61 8.77 -0.06 32.80
CA LEU A 61 10.17 0.00 32.41
C LEU A 61 10.24 0.07 30.89
N ASP A 62 10.41 1.29 30.36
CA ASP A 62 10.64 1.53 28.93
C ASP A 62 12.03 1.03 28.48
N LEU A 63 12.26 -0.28 28.59
CA LEU A 63 13.50 -0.95 28.17
C LEU A 63 13.19 -1.77 26.93
N CYS A 64 13.93 -1.53 25.85
CA CYS A 64 13.81 -2.39 24.68
C CYS A 64 14.49 -3.76 24.91
N SER A 65 14.34 -4.66 23.95
CA SER A 65 14.93 -6.01 23.93
C SER A 65 16.46 -6.03 24.20
N CYS A 66 17.17 -5.00 23.75
CA CYS A 66 18.59 -4.77 23.98
C CYS A 66 18.95 -4.49 25.45
N SER A 67 18.03 -3.90 26.20
CA SER A 67 18.26 -3.29 27.51
C SER A 67 17.64 -4.10 28.66
N VAL A 68 16.54 -4.80 28.38
CA VAL A 68 15.88 -5.69 29.35
C VAL A 68 16.74 -6.89 29.73
N LEU A 69 17.45 -7.45 28.75
CA LEU A 69 18.21 -8.69 28.90
C LEU A 69 19.34 -8.53 29.94
N PRO A 70 20.15 -7.44 29.92
CA PRO A 70 21.08 -7.14 31.00
C PRO A 70 20.49 -7.16 32.41
N VAL A 71 19.34 -6.53 32.57
CA VAL A 71 18.64 -6.39 33.85
C VAL A 71 18.11 -7.76 34.29
N ALA A 72 17.47 -8.48 33.38
CA ALA A 72 16.93 -9.82 33.60
C ALA A 72 18.01 -10.84 34.02
N MET A 73 19.18 -10.80 33.38
CA MET A 73 20.29 -11.69 33.74
C MET A 73 20.90 -11.34 35.09
N THR A 74 20.91 -10.05 35.46
CA THR A 74 21.30 -9.63 36.82
C THR A 74 20.32 -10.19 37.86
N LEU A 75 19.02 -10.14 37.60
CA LEU A 75 18.00 -10.77 38.47
C LEU A 75 18.22 -12.29 38.56
N ARG A 76 18.51 -12.94 37.43
CA ARG A 76 18.78 -14.38 37.34
C ARG A 76 19.99 -14.79 38.18
N ARG A 77 21.12 -14.09 38.01
CA ARG A 77 22.38 -14.35 38.76
C ARG A 77 22.21 -14.11 40.27
N LYS A 78 21.31 -13.22 40.67
CA LYS A 78 20.96 -12.97 42.08
C LYS A 78 19.91 -13.93 42.66
N GLY A 79 19.55 -14.98 41.90
CA GLY A 79 18.72 -16.08 42.38
C GLY A 79 17.25 -16.01 42.00
N ALA A 80 16.82 -15.10 41.11
CA ALA A 80 15.46 -15.14 40.58
C ALA A 80 15.20 -16.44 39.82
N LYS A 81 14.04 -17.07 40.08
CA LYS A 81 13.66 -18.32 39.41
C LYS A 81 13.35 -18.08 37.91
N PRO A 82 13.49 -19.10 37.04
CA PRO A 82 13.32 -18.97 35.60
C PRO A 82 12.01 -18.29 35.19
N GLY A 83 10.89 -18.64 35.83
CA GLY A 83 9.59 -18.09 35.48
C GLY A 83 9.47 -16.58 35.68
N ALA A 84 10.04 -16.04 36.77
CA ALA A 84 10.06 -14.60 37.00
C ALA A 84 10.96 -13.86 36.00
N VAL A 85 12.04 -14.51 35.55
CA VAL A 85 12.95 -13.94 34.54
C VAL A 85 12.30 -13.93 33.16
N TYR A 86 11.64 -15.02 32.75
CA TYR A 86 10.94 -15.08 31.46
C TYR A 86 9.78 -14.09 31.39
N SER A 87 8.96 -14.01 32.43
CA SER A 87 7.83 -13.07 32.44
C SER A 87 8.29 -11.61 32.42
N PHE A 88 9.43 -11.29 33.05
CA PHE A 88 10.05 -9.98 32.99
C PHE A 88 10.58 -9.65 31.58
N VAL A 89 11.34 -10.57 30.96
CA VAL A 89 11.95 -10.36 29.64
C VAL A 89 10.91 -10.19 28.53
N ILE A 90 9.76 -10.86 28.63
CA ILE A 90 8.67 -10.75 27.66
C ILE A 90 7.86 -9.46 27.89
N SER A 91 7.46 -9.19 29.14
CA SER A 91 6.56 -8.08 29.44
C SER A 91 7.14 -6.70 29.16
N VAL A 92 8.44 -6.52 29.38
CA VAL A 92 9.11 -5.21 29.31
C VAL A 92 9.11 -4.61 27.89
N PRO A 93 9.59 -5.30 26.83
CA PRO A 93 9.58 -4.75 25.47
C PRO A 93 8.24 -4.86 24.73
N GLU A 94 7.25 -5.57 25.29
CA GLU A 94 5.93 -5.74 24.67
C GLU A 94 4.83 -4.86 25.28
N VAL A 95 4.99 -4.43 26.54
CA VAL A 95 3.98 -3.70 27.34
C VAL A 95 4.54 -2.36 27.86
N ASP A 96 5.44 -1.73 27.10
CA ASP A 96 5.97 -0.41 27.43
C ASP A 96 5.06 0.73 26.95
N MET A 97 5.18 1.87 27.61
CA MET A 97 4.31 3.02 27.35
C MET A 97 4.51 3.57 25.94
N VAL A 98 5.76 3.60 25.46
CA VAL A 98 6.11 4.16 24.15
C VAL A 98 5.53 3.32 23.04
N SER A 99 5.66 2.00 23.13
CA SER A 99 5.10 1.04 22.17
C SER A 99 3.57 1.12 22.11
N ILE A 100 2.88 1.29 23.24
CA ILE A 100 1.42 1.44 23.30
C ILE A 100 1.00 2.74 22.61
N LEU A 101 1.62 3.86 22.95
CA LEU A 101 1.31 5.17 22.35
C LEU A 101 1.58 5.17 20.85
N GLN A 102 2.70 4.60 20.42
CA GLN A 102 3.05 4.49 19.01
C GLN A 102 2.09 3.55 18.25
N THR A 103 1.70 2.44 18.86
CA THR A 103 0.69 1.53 18.30
C THR A 103 -0.66 2.24 18.17
N ASN A 104 -1.05 3.04 19.17
CA ASN A 104 -2.29 3.82 19.11
C ASN A 104 -2.26 4.86 17.99
N ALA A 105 -1.13 5.56 17.85
CA ALA A 105 -0.97 6.58 16.81
C ALA A 105 -1.00 6.00 15.39
N LEU A 106 -0.45 4.80 15.18
CA LEU A 106 -0.25 4.24 13.83
C LEU A 106 -1.27 3.15 13.43
N LEU A 107 -1.71 2.33 14.39
CA LEU A 107 -2.57 1.16 14.17
C LEU A 107 -3.92 1.30 14.90
N GLY A 108 -4.16 2.43 15.56
CA GLY A 108 -5.40 2.72 16.24
C GLY A 108 -5.54 2.10 17.65
N PRO A 109 -6.62 2.45 18.35
CA PRO A 109 -6.80 2.13 19.78
C PRO A 109 -7.04 0.65 20.05
N VAL A 110 -7.69 -0.06 19.11
CA VAL A 110 -7.96 -1.49 19.26
C VAL A 110 -6.64 -2.27 19.32
N MET A 111 -5.72 -2.03 18.39
CA MET A 111 -4.40 -2.68 18.40
C MET A 111 -3.58 -2.29 19.62
N ALA A 112 -3.66 -1.02 20.03
CA ALA A 112 -2.96 -0.50 21.20
C ALA A 112 -3.36 -1.18 22.51
N VAL A 113 -4.58 -1.74 22.58
CA VAL A 113 -5.06 -2.52 23.74
C VAL A 113 -4.77 -4.01 23.55
N VAL A 114 -5.07 -4.57 22.37
CA VAL A 114 -4.91 -6.01 22.12
C VAL A 114 -3.46 -6.44 22.24
N ARG A 115 -2.51 -5.66 21.73
CA ARG A 115 -1.07 -5.97 21.80
C ARG A 115 -0.59 -6.17 23.25
N PRO A 116 -0.76 -5.21 24.18
CA PRO A 116 -0.44 -5.39 25.59
C PRO A 116 -1.16 -6.55 26.27
N VAL A 117 -2.43 -6.78 25.95
CA VAL A 117 -3.21 -7.85 26.58
C VAL A 117 -2.64 -9.22 26.21
N VAL A 118 -2.39 -9.46 24.92
CA VAL A 118 -1.79 -10.72 24.45
C VAL A 118 -0.37 -10.88 24.97
N ALA A 119 0.40 -9.80 25.02
CA ALA A 119 1.74 -9.77 25.61
C ALA A 119 1.76 -10.18 27.10
N LEU A 120 0.87 -9.59 27.91
CA LEU A 120 0.74 -9.92 29.34
C LEU A 120 0.36 -11.39 29.55
N ILE A 121 -0.58 -11.91 28.75
CA ILE A 121 -0.95 -13.33 28.78
C ILE A 121 0.27 -14.18 28.41
N THR A 122 1.01 -13.81 27.38
CA THR A 122 2.22 -14.52 26.91
C THR A 122 3.28 -14.56 28.00
N ALA A 123 3.56 -13.43 28.65
CA ALA A 123 4.50 -13.32 29.76
C ALA A 123 4.10 -14.18 30.97
N LEU A 124 2.83 -14.14 31.37
CA LEU A 124 2.31 -14.90 32.51
C LEU A 124 2.34 -16.41 32.25
N VAL A 125 1.81 -16.85 31.11
CA VAL A 125 1.76 -18.28 30.74
C VAL A 125 3.18 -18.84 30.61
N THR A 126 4.08 -18.13 29.92
CA THR A 126 5.47 -18.57 29.76
C THR A 126 6.19 -18.66 31.12
N GLY A 127 6.00 -17.66 31.99
CA GLY A 127 6.62 -17.64 33.31
C GLY A 127 6.10 -18.75 34.24
N LEU A 128 4.80 -19.01 34.23
CA LEU A 128 4.19 -20.10 35.01
C LEU A 128 4.63 -21.47 34.50
N LEU A 129 4.61 -21.65 33.18
CA LEU A 129 5.00 -22.91 32.56
C LEU A 129 6.48 -23.20 32.77
N ALA A 130 7.34 -22.17 32.76
CA ALA A 130 8.75 -22.32 33.09
C ALA A 130 9.01 -22.73 34.54
N ASN A 131 8.25 -22.20 35.51
CA ASN A 131 8.37 -22.66 36.90
C ASN A 131 7.93 -24.12 37.08
N TYR A 132 7.01 -24.60 36.24
CA TYR A 132 6.54 -26.00 36.28
C TYR A 132 7.49 -26.96 35.55
N LEU A 133 7.89 -26.63 34.32
CA LEU A 133 8.69 -27.51 33.45
C LEU A 133 10.20 -27.44 33.71
N GLN A 134 10.68 -26.42 34.41
CA GLN A 134 12.09 -26.30 34.82
C GLN A 134 12.23 -26.31 36.35
N PRO A 135 12.21 -27.51 36.99
CA PRO A 135 12.54 -27.64 38.40
C PRO A 135 13.93 -27.06 38.68
N TRP A 136 14.00 -26.12 39.61
CA TRP A 136 15.23 -25.43 39.96
C TRP A 136 16.18 -26.38 40.71
N THR A 137 17.36 -26.63 40.14
CA THR A 137 18.48 -27.31 40.82
C THR A 137 19.62 -26.33 41.03
N ASP A 138 20.10 -26.19 42.27
CA ASP A 138 21.20 -25.27 42.67
C ASP A 138 22.47 -25.36 41.79
N ARG A 139 22.73 -26.53 41.19
CA ARG A 139 23.85 -26.78 40.27
C ARG A 139 23.79 -26.02 38.93
N THR A 140 22.67 -25.37 38.60
CA THR A 140 22.46 -24.71 37.29
C THR A 140 22.55 -23.19 37.36
N ALA A 141 22.79 -22.60 38.53
CA ALA A 141 23.09 -21.18 38.65
C ALA A 141 24.52 -20.93 38.12
N PRO A 142 24.74 -20.02 37.16
CA PRO A 142 26.09 -19.66 36.75
C PRO A 142 26.85 -19.08 37.94
N PRO A 143 28.12 -19.46 38.15
CA PRO A 143 28.93 -18.92 39.25
C PRO A 143 29.06 -17.40 39.11
N MET A 144 28.85 -16.69 40.22
CA MET A 144 29.06 -15.24 40.28
C MET A 144 30.54 -14.92 39.96
N PRO A 145 30.83 -13.93 39.10
CA PRO A 145 32.21 -13.55 38.80
C PRO A 145 32.96 -13.18 40.08
N GLY A 146 34.04 -13.91 40.39
CA GLY A 146 34.88 -13.67 41.57
C GLY A 146 34.47 -14.42 42.86
N ALA A 147 33.42 -15.25 42.82
CA ALA A 147 33.12 -16.14 43.94
C ALA A 147 34.08 -17.34 43.93
N GLY A 148 34.84 -17.53 45.00
CA GLY A 148 35.59 -18.76 45.24
C GLY A 148 34.66 -19.99 45.30
N PRO A 149 35.19 -21.22 45.17
CA PRO A 149 34.39 -22.44 45.16
C PRO A 149 33.49 -22.52 46.39
N SER A 150 32.24 -22.94 46.17
CA SER A 150 31.20 -22.97 47.22
C SER A 150 31.53 -23.99 48.31
N GLU A 151 31.00 -23.80 49.52
CA GLU A 151 31.12 -24.73 50.67
C GLU A 151 30.79 -26.19 50.29
N ALA A 152 29.86 -26.38 49.33
CA ALA A 152 29.47 -27.68 48.79
C ALA A 152 30.54 -28.31 47.88
N GLU A 153 31.25 -27.50 47.08
CA GLU A 153 32.42 -27.97 46.30
C GLU A 153 33.61 -28.29 47.21
N ARG A 154 33.78 -27.52 48.30
CA ARG A 154 34.81 -27.76 49.32
C ARG A 154 34.58 -29.07 50.09
N LYS A 155 33.31 -29.46 50.29
CA LYS A 155 32.93 -30.75 50.90
C LYS A 155 32.92 -31.93 49.93
N SER A 156 32.83 -31.69 48.62
CA SER A 156 32.83 -32.76 47.60
C SER A 156 34.23 -33.25 47.21
N ARG A 157 35.28 -32.53 47.65
CA ARG A 157 36.68 -32.92 47.45
C ARG A 157 37.15 -33.71 48.67
N SER A 158 36.81 -35.01 48.73
CA SER A 158 37.31 -35.90 49.78
C SER A 158 38.84 -36.03 49.67
N PRO A 159 39.58 -35.99 50.79
CA PRO A 159 41.01 -36.30 50.83
C PRO A 159 41.22 -37.80 51.08
N ASP A 160 40.84 -38.66 50.14
CA ASP A 160 41.12 -40.10 50.24
C ASP A 160 41.62 -40.63 48.89
N ALA A 161 42.94 -40.63 48.74
CA ALA A 161 43.66 -41.52 47.84
C ALA A 161 45.03 -41.79 48.48
N ASP A 162 45.24 -43.06 48.83
CA ASP A 162 46.36 -43.58 49.60
C ASP A 162 47.75 -43.30 49.00
N PRO A 163 48.82 -43.31 49.83
CA PRO A 163 50.19 -43.01 49.42
C PRO A 163 50.97 -44.29 49.08
N GLU A 164 51.78 -44.30 48.02
CA GLU A 164 52.91 -45.23 47.86
C GLU A 164 53.89 -44.77 46.74
N PRO A 165 55.16 -45.20 46.71
CA PRO A 165 56.22 -44.49 47.43
C PRO A 165 57.39 -44.00 46.54
N ALA A 166 58.25 -43.22 47.20
CA ALA A 166 59.56 -42.69 46.86
C ALA A 166 60.34 -43.30 45.66
N THR A 167 60.79 -42.40 44.77
CA THR A 167 62.15 -42.45 44.20
C THR A 167 62.71 -41.03 44.17
N GLY A 168 63.85 -40.84 44.83
CA GLY A 168 64.44 -39.53 45.09
C GLY A 168 65.14 -38.90 43.90
N HIS A 169 65.53 -37.64 44.10
CA HIS A 169 66.85 -37.16 43.72
C HIS A 169 67.20 -35.92 44.54
N VAL A 170 68.43 -35.94 45.06
CA VAL A 170 69.14 -34.87 45.75
C VAL A 170 69.73 -33.92 44.71
N HIS A 171 69.59 -32.62 44.90
CA HIS A 171 70.63 -31.65 44.53
C HIS A 171 70.67 -30.53 45.57
N GLY A 172 71.81 -30.41 46.24
CA GLY A 172 72.17 -29.26 47.05
C GLY A 172 72.91 -28.19 46.25
N ALA A 173 73.08 -27.05 46.93
CA ALA A 173 73.99 -25.94 46.67
C ALA A 173 73.73 -25.05 45.44
N GLY A 174 73.19 -23.86 45.74
CA GLY A 174 73.73 -22.57 45.30
C GLY A 174 73.54 -22.20 43.83
N CYS A 175 72.58 -21.30 43.57
CA CYS A 175 72.76 -20.10 42.76
C CYS A 175 71.47 -19.27 42.85
N ASP A 176 71.60 -18.05 43.36
CA ASP A 176 70.58 -17.01 43.32
C ASP A 176 70.05 -16.81 41.91
N HIS A 177 68.74 -16.99 41.72
CA HIS A 177 68.02 -16.28 40.66
C HIS A 177 66.65 -15.85 41.18
N ASP A 178 66.60 -14.56 41.46
CA ASP A 178 65.42 -13.75 41.75
C ASP A 178 64.41 -13.86 40.61
N HIS A 179 63.36 -14.67 40.82
CA HIS A 179 62.12 -14.53 40.07
C HIS A 179 61.10 -13.81 40.95
N GLY A 180 61.15 -12.48 40.86
CA GLY A 180 60.09 -11.59 41.30
C GLY A 180 58.76 -11.95 40.63
N HIS A 181 58.01 -12.84 41.27
CA HIS A 181 56.59 -12.96 41.05
C HIS A 181 55.91 -11.82 41.82
N ASP A 182 55.55 -10.80 41.04
CA ASP A 182 54.68 -9.70 41.42
C ASP A 182 53.42 -10.25 42.09
N HIS A 183 53.39 -10.23 43.43
CA HIS A 183 52.17 -10.35 44.21
C HIS A 183 51.33 -9.09 43.97
N GLY A 184 50.73 -9.03 42.77
CA GLY A 184 49.67 -8.10 42.45
C GLY A 184 48.61 -8.23 43.53
N LYS A 185 48.52 -7.18 44.36
CA LYS A 185 47.66 -7.04 45.53
C LYS A 185 46.37 -7.85 45.36
N ALA A 186 46.28 -8.95 46.10
CA ALA A 186 45.03 -9.66 46.30
C ALA A 186 44.03 -8.65 46.86
N ALA A 187 42.99 -8.34 46.08
CA ALA A 187 41.83 -7.63 46.58
C ALA A 187 41.26 -8.42 47.76
N PRO A 188 40.91 -7.78 48.89
CA PRO A 188 40.34 -8.50 50.01
C PRO A 188 39.05 -9.18 49.56
N ALA A 189 38.87 -10.42 50.00
CA ALA A 189 37.63 -11.16 49.84
C ALA A 189 36.50 -10.32 50.46
N THR A 190 35.69 -9.68 49.61
CA THR A 190 34.55 -8.89 50.05
C THR A 190 33.44 -9.83 50.47
N THR A 191 33.27 -9.97 51.78
CA THR A 191 31.95 -10.06 52.39
C THR A 191 31.02 -9.01 51.78
N THR A 192 29.77 -9.41 51.59
CA THR A 192 28.68 -8.67 50.94
C THR A 192 28.24 -7.46 51.77
N GLU A 193 29.12 -6.47 51.98
CA GLU A 193 28.73 -5.18 52.52
C GLU A 193 28.42 -4.22 51.36
N ALA A 194 27.19 -3.70 51.33
CA ALA A 194 26.77 -2.75 50.32
C ALA A 194 27.69 -1.50 50.36
N PRO A 195 28.17 -1.00 49.21
CA PRO A 195 29.08 0.14 49.18
C PRO A 195 28.48 1.34 49.92
N GLN A 196 29.15 1.79 50.97
CA GLN A 196 28.72 2.94 51.77
C GLN A 196 29.04 4.24 51.00
N GLY A 197 28.00 5.03 50.72
CA GLY A 197 28.09 6.31 50.00
C GLY A 197 27.64 6.28 48.53
N TRP A 198 27.08 7.40 48.07
CA TRP A 198 26.50 7.53 46.72
C TRP A 198 27.57 7.43 45.61
N ARG A 199 28.78 7.96 45.83
CA ARG A 199 29.90 7.87 44.87
C ARG A 199 30.42 6.44 44.70
N ALA A 200 30.53 5.69 45.80
CA ALA A 200 30.97 4.29 45.78
C ALA A 200 29.91 3.41 45.10
N SER A 201 28.63 3.68 45.37
CA SER A 201 27.50 3.04 44.70
C SER A 201 27.49 3.33 43.19
N ALA A 202 27.66 4.59 42.79
CA ALA A 202 27.69 4.99 41.38
C ALA A 202 28.89 4.36 40.64
N ARG A 203 30.09 4.35 41.25
CA ARG A 203 31.27 3.70 40.66
C ARG A 203 31.09 2.19 40.53
N SER A 204 30.50 1.55 41.53
CA SER A 204 30.18 0.11 41.49
C SER A 204 29.16 -0.20 40.39
N ALA A 205 28.09 0.60 40.27
CA ALA A 205 27.10 0.48 39.21
C ALA A 205 27.73 0.62 37.82
N LEU A 206 28.53 1.66 37.58
CA LEU A 206 29.18 1.89 36.29
C LEU A 206 30.20 0.80 35.93
N ARG A 207 31.02 0.36 36.90
CA ARG A 207 31.99 -0.72 36.68
C ARG A 207 31.30 -2.03 36.36
N PHE A 208 30.24 -2.39 37.10
CA PHE A 208 29.49 -3.59 36.82
C PHE A 208 28.83 -3.53 35.43
N GLY A 209 28.09 -2.46 35.13
CA GLY A 209 27.34 -2.32 33.88
C GLY A 209 28.21 -2.25 32.62
N PHE A 210 29.22 -1.37 32.61
CA PHE A 210 30.00 -1.06 31.40
C PHE A 210 31.31 -1.85 31.27
N VAL A 211 31.75 -2.56 32.31
CA VAL A 211 32.98 -3.38 32.25
C VAL A 211 32.64 -4.84 32.44
N GLU A 212 32.27 -5.25 33.64
CA GLU A 212 32.14 -6.68 33.97
C GLU A 212 31.02 -7.35 33.15
N PHE A 213 29.86 -6.70 33.09
CA PHE A 213 28.70 -7.24 32.39
C PHE A 213 28.81 -7.08 30.86
N PHE A 214 29.40 -5.97 30.40
CA PHE A 214 29.68 -5.77 28.98
C PHE A 214 30.68 -6.80 28.44
N ASP A 215 31.74 -7.09 29.19
CA ASP A 215 32.76 -8.09 28.84
C ASP A 215 32.19 -9.50 28.69
N ASP A 216 31.17 -9.85 29.49
CA ASP A 216 30.46 -11.13 29.39
C ASP A 216 29.57 -11.23 28.13
N LEU A 217 28.94 -10.13 27.73
CA LEU A 217 27.92 -10.12 26.66
C LEU A 217 28.44 -9.76 25.27
N ILE A 218 29.62 -9.13 25.15
CA ILE A 218 30.09 -8.54 23.90
C ILE A 218 30.12 -9.53 22.72
N VAL A 219 30.51 -10.78 22.96
CA VAL A 219 30.60 -11.79 21.89
C VAL A 219 29.23 -12.15 21.33
N SER A 220 28.25 -12.35 22.20
CA SER A 220 26.85 -12.62 21.79
C SER A 220 26.21 -11.40 21.13
N LEU A 221 26.54 -10.20 21.62
CA LEU A 221 26.02 -8.94 21.08
C LEU A 221 26.54 -8.68 19.67
N LEU A 222 27.85 -8.83 19.42
CA LEU A 222 28.43 -8.69 18.08
C LEU A 222 27.91 -9.75 17.12
N ALA A 223 27.78 -11.01 17.56
CA ALA A 223 27.18 -12.06 16.75
C ALA A 223 25.73 -11.70 16.36
N GLY A 224 24.95 -11.16 17.30
CA GLY A 224 23.58 -10.70 17.06
C GLY A 224 23.50 -9.56 16.04
N VAL A 225 24.35 -8.53 16.16
CA VAL A 225 24.39 -7.39 15.23
C VAL A 225 24.77 -7.84 13.80
N VAL A 226 25.74 -8.75 13.66
CA VAL A 226 26.13 -9.30 12.35
C VAL A 226 25.00 -10.12 11.73
N ILE A 227 24.36 -11.01 12.49
CA ILE A 227 23.25 -11.82 12.02
C ILE A 227 22.05 -10.92 11.65
N GLY A 228 21.74 -9.93 12.49
CA GLY A 228 20.68 -8.95 12.23
C GLY A 228 20.90 -8.16 10.95
N GLY A 229 22.12 -7.64 10.73
CA GLY A 229 22.46 -6.94 9.49
C GLY A 229 22.42 -7.83 8.25
N LEU A 230 22.77 -9.12 8.37
CA LEU A 230 22.62 -10.08 7.28
C LEU A 230 21.14 -10.31 6.94
N ILE A 231 20.31 -10.56 7.95
CA ILE A 231 18.86 -10.78 7.78
C ILE A 231 18.19 -9.55 7.17
N ALA A 232 18.56 -8.33 7.59
CA ALA A 232 18.02 -7.09 7.05
C ALA A 232 18.27 -6.94 5.53
N VAL A 233 19.37 -7.48 5.00
CA VAL A 233 19.64 -7.51 3.55
C VAL A 233 18.88 -8.62 2.82
N LEU A 234 18.62 -9.73 3.51
CA LEU A 234 17.88 -10.85 2.92
C LEU A 234 16.37 -10.58 2.90
N LEU A 235 15.83 -9.84 3.87
CA LEU A 235 14.39 -9.60 4.05
C LEU A 235 13.68 -9.07 2.80
N PRO A 236 14.16 -7.98 2.15
CA PRO A 236 13.46 -7.40 1.00
C PRO A 236 13.44 -8.33 -0.22
N LYS A 237 14.36 -9.30 -0.29
CA LYS A 237 14.49 -10.24 -1.41
C LYS A 237 13.52 -11.42 -1.33
N ILE A 238 12.86 -11.62 -0.19
CA ILE A 238 11.98 -12.78 0.03
C ILE A 238 10.59 -12.56 -0.57
N GLY A 239 10.21 -11.31 -0.86
CA GLY A 239 8.93 -10.94 -1.47
C GLY A 239 7.77 -11.09 -0.48
N LEU A 240 7.35 -9.98 0.14
CA LEU A 240 6.21 -9.97 1.07
C LEU A 240 4.86 -10.25 0.38
N ASP A 241 4.80 -10.15 -0.95
CA ASP A 241 3.67 -10.51 -1.81
C ASP A 241 3.23 -11.97 -1.60
N ARG A 242 4.17 -12.86 -1.26
CA ARG A 242 3.87 -14.28 -0.98
C ARG A 242 3.15 -14.52 0.36
N PHE A 243 3.10 -13.50 1.22
CA PHE A 243 2.42 -13.54 2.52
C PHE A 243 1.12 -12.73 2.51
N ALA A 244 0.65 -12.30 1.34
CA ALA A 244 -0.64 -11.65 1.18
C ALA A 244 -1.78 -12.64 1.52
N GLY A 245 -2.68 -12.21 2.42
CA GLY A 245 -3.82 -12.99 2.91
C GLY A 245 -3.65 -13.56 4.32
N GLY A 246 -4.73 -13.52 5.11
CA GLY A 246 -4.80 -13.95 6.53
C GLY A 246 -4.71 -15.47 6.76
N SER A 247 -3.92 -16.18 5.97
CA SER A 247 -3.70 -17.61 6.14
C SER A 247 -2.79 -17.89 7.33
N PHE A 248 -3.05 -18.98 8.04
CA PHE A 248 -2.17 -19.51 9.10
C PHE A 248 -0.71 -19.63 8.64
N ILE A 249 -0.49 -19.97 7.36
CA ILE A 249 0.82 -20.12 6.74
C ILE A 249 1.53 -18.76 6.66
N ALA A 250 0.81 -17.69 6.32
CA ALA A 250 1.38 -16.34 6.30
C ALA A 250 1.83 -15.87 7.68
N MET A 251 0.98 -16.08 8.71
CA MET A 251 1.34 -15.79 10.10
C MET A 251 2.56 -16.60 10.56
N ALA A 252 2.62 -17.90 10.26
CA ALA A 252 3.75 -18.76 10.61
C ALA A 252 5.03 -18.34 9.87
N GLY A 253 4.94 -17.93 8.60
CA GLY A 253 6.06 -17.42 7.81
C GLY A 253 6.63 -16.13 8.39
N ILE A 254 5.76 -15.16 8.71
CA ILE A 254 6.14 -13.89 9.35
C ILE A 254 6.75 -14.13 10.72
N LEU A 255 6.18 -15.04 11.51
CA LEU A 255 6.71 -15.42 12.82
C LEU A 255 8.11 -16.02 12.73
N LEU A 256 8.33 -16.95 11.78
CA LEU A 256 9.63 -17.57 11.53
C LEU A 256 10.67 -16.54 11.07
N LEU A 257 10.22 -15.53 10.32
CA LEU A 257 11.05 -14.41 9.87
C LEU A 257 11.36 -13.44 11.02
N ALA A 258 10.39 -13.13 11.87
CA ALA A 258 10.52 -12.22 13.01
C ALA A 258 11.45 -12.78 14.10
N THR A 259 11.39 -14.10 14.34
CA THR A 259 12.13 -14.78 15.42
C THR A 259 13.64 -14.51 15.43
N PRO A 260 14.36 -14.60 14.30
CA PRO A 260 15.78 -14.29 14.25
C PRO A 260 16.07 -12.80 14.04
N MET A 261 15.09 -11.97 13.71
CA MET A 261 15.30 -10.56 13.41
C MET A 261 15.61 -9.77 14.68
N TYR A 262 16.50 -8.79 14.53
CA TYR A 262 16.84 -7.85 15.58
C TYR A 262 16.03 -6.57 15.35
N VAL A 263 14.75 -6.57 15.74
CA VAL A 263 13.88 -5.39 15.62
C VAL A 263 13.64 -4.82 17.01
N CYS A 264 13.89 -3.52 17.18
CA CYS A 264 13.50 -2.83 18.40
C CYS A 264 11.97 -2.63 18.42
N ALA A 265 11.39 -2.55 19.63
CA ALA A 265 9.95 -2.34 19.80
C ALA A 265 9.45 -1.12 19.00
N THR A 266 10.25 -0.05 18.95
CA THR A 266 9.96 1.20 18.23
C THR A 266 9.97 1.06 16.71
N ALA A 267 10.86 0.24 16.13
CA ALA A 267 10.91 0.00 14.69
C ALA A 267 9.90 -1.05 14.23
N SER A 268 9.44 -1.93 15.13
CA SER A 268 8.48 -2.99 14.78
C SER A 268 7.11 -2.43 14.40
N THR A 269 6.67 -1.33 15.03
CA THR A 269 5.35 -0.72 14.79
C THR A 269 5.21 -0.13 13.38
N PRO A 270 6.12 0.73 12.89
CA PRO A 270 6.06 1.22 11.51
C PRO A 270 6.21 0.11 10.46
N MET A 271 7.03 -0.90 10.73
CA MET A 271 7.15 -2.06 9.85
C MET A 271 5.82 -2.83 9.74
N ALA A 272 5.14 -3.04 10.87
CA ALA A 272 3.82 -3.69 10.87
C ALA A 272 2.76 -2.89 10.10
N VAL A 273 2.78 -1.56 10.18
CA VAL A 273 1.92 -0.68 9.38
C VAL A 273 2.20 -0.87 7.90
N GLY A 274 3.46 -0.85 7.48
CA GLY A 274 3.86 -1.09 6.10
C GLY A 274 3.45 -2.49 5.60
N MET A 275 3.51 -3.50 6.46
CA MET A 275 3.03 -4.85 6.14
C MET A 275 1.51 -4.88 5.92
N ILE A 276 0.73 -4.25 6.80
CA ILE A 276 -0.73 -4.16 6.65
C ILE A 276 -1.10 -3.39 5.39
N ALA A 277 -0.42 -2.26 5.13
CA ALA A 277 -0.58 -1.51 3.89
C ALA A 277 -0.20 -2.33 2.65
N GLY A 278 0.77 -3.24 2.78
CA GLY A 278 1.15 -4.22 1.76
C GLY A 278 0.22 -5.44 1.63
N GLY A 279 -0.90 -5.50 2.37
CA GLY A 279 -1.90 -6.57 2.29
C GLY A 279 -1.71 -7.75 3.26
N VAL A 280 -0.83 -7.62 4.26
CA VAL A 280 -0.69 -8.60 5.35
C VAL A 280 -1.86 -8.42 6.34
N SER A 281 -2.42 -9.51 6.88
CA SER A 281 -3.53 -9.40 7.82
C SER A 281 -3.12 -8.71 9.14
N PRO A 282 -4.03 -7.96 9.80
CA PRO A 282 -3.74 -7.33 11.09
C PRO A 282 -3.29 -8.32 12.18
N GLY A 283 -3.83 -9.54 12.18
CA GLY A 283 -3.40 -10.62 13.07
C GLY A 283 -1.97 -11.08 12.79
N ALA A 284 -1.55 -11.17 11.53
CA ALA A 284 -0.16 -11.49 11.17
C ALA A 284 0.80 -10.36 11.57
N ALA A 285 0.36 -9.11 11.46
CA ALA A 285 1.09 -7.96 11.98
C ALA A 285 1.19 -7.99 13.52
N LEU A 286 0.13 -8.39 14.24
CA LEU A 286 0.17 -8.61 15.70
C LEU A 286 1.21 -9.66 16.09
N VAL A 287 1.26 -10.78 15.35
CA VAL A 287 2.24 -11.84 15.57
C VAL A 287 3.67 -11.31 15.43
N PHE A 288 3.93 -10.48 14.42
CA PHE A 288 5.21 -9.80 14.23
C PHE A 288 5.54 -8.84 15.39
N LEU A 289 4.58 -8.04 15.85
CA LEU A 289 4.75 -7.06 16.93
C LEU A 289 4.98 -7.67 18.31
N LEU A 290 4.54 -8.90 18.53
CA LEU A 290 4.82 -9.68 19.73
C LEU A 290 6.17 -10.40 19.59
N ALA A 291 6.34 -11.18 18.52
CA ALA A 291 7.54 -11.99 18.34
C ALA A 291 8.81 -11.13 18.14
N GLY A 292 8.79 -10.12 17.29
CA GLY A 292 9.99 -9.34 16.93
C GLY A 292 10.70 -8.70 18.14
N PRO A 293 10.00 -7.95 19.02
CA PRO A 293 10.63 -7.37 20.21
C PRO A 293 11.00 -8.41 21.27
N ALA A 294 10.20 -9.47 21.45
CA ALA A 294 10.46 -10.48 22.48
C ALA A 294 11.51 -11.53 22.07
N THR A 295 11.73 -11.73 20.77
CA THR A 295 12.69 -12.70 20.24
C THR A 295 13.74 -12.01 19.39
N ASN A 296 14.99 -12.12 19.81
CA ASN A 296 16.12 -11.65 19.02
C ASN A 296 17.31 -12.58 19.20
N MET A 297 18.10 -12.77 18.14
CA MET A 297 19.18 -13.76 18.14
C MET A 297 20.19 -13.55 19.28
N ALA A 298 20.52 -12.29 19.61
CA ALA A 298 21.44 -11.99 20.71
C ALA A 298 20.88 -12.43 22.07
N GLY A 299 19.60 -12.13 22.32
CA GLY A 299 18.85 -12.48 23.52
C GLY A 299 18.68 -13.98 23.66
N LEU A 300 18.34 -14.66 22.57
CA LEU A 300 18.23 -16.12 22.54
C LEU A 300 19.57 -16.78 22.85
N LEU A 301 20.70 -16.26 22.35
CA LEU A 301 22.04 -16.76 22.68
C LEU A 301 22.41 -16.55 24.15
N VAL A 302 22.02 -15.43 24.75
CA VAL A 302 22.25 -15.17 26.17
C VAL A 302 21.37 -16.06 27.05
N ILE A 303 20.08 -16.18 26.72
CA ILE A 303 19.16 -17.12 27.40
C ILE A 303 19.66 -18.56 27.23
N ALA A 304 20.22 -18.93 26.07
CA ALA A 304 20.82 -20.26 25.85
C ALA A 304 21.99 -20.54 26.80
N ARG A 305 22.84 -19.53 27.02
CA ARG A 305 23.99 -19.63 27.92
C ARG A 305 23.58 -19.71 29.38
N GLU A 306 22.58 -18.93 29.79
CA GLU A 306 22.19 -18.72 31.19
C GLU A 306 21.09 -19.71 31.67
N MET A 307 20.26 -20.22 30.75
CA MET A 307 19.09 -21.06 31.05
C MET A 307 19.09 -22.39 30.26
N GLY A 308 20.10 -22.62 29.43
CA GLY A 308 20.28 -23.84 28.65
C GLY A 308 19.36 -23.95 27.42
N ARG A 309 19.65 -24.95 26.56
CA ARG A 309 18.91 -25.19 25.31
C ARG A 309 17.43 -25.51 25.53
N ARG A 310 17.09 -26.21 26.63
CA ARG A 310 15.71 -26.52 26.99
C ARG A 310 14.92 -25.27 27.38
N GLY A 311 15.58 -24.30 28.05
CA GLY A 311 14.96 -23.02 28.40
C GLY A 311 14.66 -22.17 27.18
N VAL A 312 15.58 -22.12 26.23
CA VAL A 312 15.35 -21.43 24.95
C VAL A 312 14.22 -22.08 24.16
N ALA A 313 14.18 -23.42 24.10
CA ALA A 313 13.11 -24.14 23.41
C ALA A 313 11.74 -23.85 24.03
N LEU A 314 11.64 -23.83 25.37
CA LEU A 314 10.41 -23.49 26.06
C LEU A 314 9.99 -22.03 25.80
N TYR A 315 10.92 -21.09 25.93
CA TYR A 315 10.69 -19.68 25.68
C TYR A 315 10.16 -19.43 24.26
N LEU A 316 10.85 -19.97 23.25
CA LEU A 316 10.43 -19.88 21.85
C LEU A 316 9.10 -20.58 21.62
N ALA A 317 8.89 -21.80 22.13
CA ALA A 317 7.64 -22.52 21.92
C ALA A 317 6.43 -21.76 22.48
N CYS A 318 6.56 -21.13 23.65
CA CYS A 318 5.47 -20.34 24.23
C CYS A 318 5.16 -19.11 23.38
N ILE A 319 6.17 -18.34 22.99
CA ILE A 319 5.99 -17.16 22.14
C ILE A 319 5.38 -17.55 20.79
N LEU A 320 5.90 -18.62 20.16
CA LEU A 320 5.40 -19.10 18.87
C LEU A 320 3.90 -19.46 18.95
N VAL A 321 3.51 -20.23 19.97
CA VAL A 321 2.12 -20.70 20.13
C VAL A 321 1.19 -19.56 20.53
N LEU A 322 1.56 -18.75 21.52
CA LEU A 322 0.68 -17.71 22.07
C LEU A 322 0.55 -16.51 21.14
N SER A 323 1.61 -16.10 20.44
CA SER A 323 1.52 -15.05 19.43
C SER A 323 0.65 -15.49 18.26
N LEU A 324 0.81 -16.73 17.78
CA LEU A 324 0.00 -17.26 16.67
C LEU A 324 -1.48 -17.43 17.08
N ALA A 325 -1.74 -17.92 18.29
CA ALA A 325 -3.09 -18.00 18.83
C ALA A 325 -3.73 -16.61 18.98
N GLY A 326 -2.97 -15.62 19.48
CA GLY A 326 -3.42 -14.23 19.59
C GLY A 326 -3.72 -13.59 18.24
N GLY A 327 -2.85 -13.79 17.24
CA GLY A 327 -3.05 -13.31 15.87
C GLY A 327 -4.28 -13.90 15.19
N LEU A 328 -4.46 -15.22 15.29
CA LEU A 328 -5.65 -15.91 14.77
C LEU A 328 -6.93 -15.46 15.47
N ALA A 329 -6.90 -15.30 16.80
CA ALA A 329 -8.03 -14.80 17.56
C ALA A 329 -8.38 -13.36 17.17
N PHE A 330 -7.37 -12.52 16.90
CA PHE A 330 -7.57 -11.14 16.48
C PHE A 330 -8.19 -11.03 15.07
N ASP A 331 -7.66 -11.77 14.09
CA ASP A 331 -8.27 -11.83 12.74
C ASP A 331 -9.68 -12.42 12.80
N ALA A 332 -9.92 -13.42 13.65
CA ALA A 332 -11.23 -13.99 13.86
C ALA A 332 -12.24 -13.02 14.52
N ALA A 333 -11.77 -12.08 15.34
CA ALA A 333 -12.59 -11.03 15.94
C ALA A 333 -12.92 -9.92 14.92
N LEU A 334 -11.95 -9.53 14.09
CA LEU A 334 -12.13 -8.61 12.97
C LEU A 334 -13.12 -9.15 11.94
N ALA A 335 -12.99 -10.42 11.56
CA ALA A 335 -13.91 -11.08 10.62
C ALA A 335 -15.36 -11.18 11.14
N ARG A 336 -15.56 -11.12 12.46
CA ARG A 336 -16.89 -11.10 13.11
C ARG A 336 -17.45 -9.69 13.28
N GLY A 337 -16.72 -8.66 12.84
CA GLY A 337 -17.13 -7.26 12.99
C GLY A 337 -17.09 -6.76 14.43
N TRP A 338 -16.32 -7.37 15.33
CA TRP A 338 -16.21 -6.91 16.71
C TRP A 338 -15.44 -5.59 16.83
N PHE A 339 -14.55 -5.32 15.88
CA PHE A 339 -13.69 -4.15 15.86
C PHE A 339 -13.50 -3.64 14.43
N THR A 340 -13.28 -2.33 14.29
CA THR A 340 -12.77 -1.70 13.07
C THR A 340 -11.40 -1.10 13.35
N MET A 341 -10.50 -1.16 12.36
CA MET A 341 -9.12 -0.71 12.50
C MET A 341 -8.85 0.41 11.50
N PRO A 342 -8.84 1.68 11.93
CA PRO A 342 -8.35 2.76 11.08
C PRO A 342 -6.82 2.66 11.00
N VAL A 343 -6.29 2.53 9.78
CA VAL A 343 -4.85 2.60 9.53
C VAL A 343 -4.52 4.05 9.18
N LEU A 344 -3.93 4.78 10.12
CA LEU A 344 -3.41 6.12 9.87
C LEU A 344 -1.99 5.99 9.28
N THR A 345 -1.83 6.33 8.01
CA THR A 345 -0.52 6.46 7.37
C THR A 345 0.09 7.81 7.72
N LEU A 346 0.51 7.97 8.98
CA LEU A 346 1.43 9.06 9.32
C LEU A 346 2.80 8.69 8.75
N SER A 347 3.35 9.55 7.90
CA SER A 347 4.77 9.49 7.53
C SER A 347 5.57 9.64 8.82
N VAL A 348 6.17 8.54 9.26
CA VAL A 348 7.15 8.60 10.35
C VAL A 348 8.33 9.36 9.76
N ALA A 349 8.49 10.62 10.16
CA ALA A 349 9.63 11.42 9.78
C ALA A 349 10.89 10.58 10.03
N GLU A 350 11.67 10.33 8.97
CA GLU A 350 12.99 9.73 9.14
C GLU A 350 13.75 10.63 10.11
N GLU A 351 13.96 10.15 11.36
CA GLU A 351 14.76 10.87 12.33
C GLU A 351 16.14 11.12 11.70
N GLY A 352 16.37 12.36 11.29
CA GLY A 352 17.63 12.80 10.72
C GLY A 352 18.80 12.40 11.61
N ARG A 353 19.99 12.26 10.98
CA ARG A 353 21.22 11.75 11.60
C ARG A 353 21.49 12.41 12.97
N SER A 354 21.14 11.71 14.05
CA SER A 354 21.35 12.14 15.42
C SER A 354 22.84 12.04 15.81
N TRP A 355 23.39 13.16 16.28
CA TRP A 355 24.74 13.21 16.85
C TRP A 355 24.85 12.33 18.11
N VAL A 356 23.75 12.18 18.86
CA VAL A 356 23.67 11.32 20.05
C VAL A 356 23.78 9.85 19.67
N LYS A 357 23.02 9.38 18.66
CA LYS A 357 23.12 8.00 18.14
C LYS A 357 24.52 7.70 17.60
N THR A 358 25.13 8.67 16.89
CA THR A 358 26.50 8.54 16.38
C THR A 358 27.53 8.40 17.51
N GLY A 359 27.43 9.26 18.54
CA GLY A 359 28.30 9.20 19.71
C GLY A 359 28.13 7.91 20.52
N ALA A 360 26.90 7.44 20.68
CA ALA A 360 26.60 6.16 21.33
C ALA A 360 27.19 4.97 20.58
N ALA A 361 27.02 4.90 19.25
CA ALA A 361 27.60 3.84 18.42
C ALA A 361 29.13 3.83 18.52
N ALA A 362 29.77 5.01 18.48
CA ALA A 362 31.21 5.14 18.67
C ALA A 362 31.64 4.63 20.06
N LEU A 363 30.91 4.98 21.13
CA LEU A 363 31.22 4.52 22.48
C LEU A 363 31.09 3.00 22.61
N VAL A 364 30.06 2.38 22.03
CA VAL A 364 29.92 0.91 22.00
C VAL A 364 31.12 0.27 21.28
N ILE A 365 31.59 0.84 20.17
CA ILE A 365 32.79 0.34 19.47
C ILE A 365 34.04 0.48 20.34
N VAL A 366 34.23 1.61 21.03
CA VAL A 366 35.37 1.80 21.94
C VAL A 366 35.33 0.80 23.09
N LEU A 367 34.17 0.59 23.71
CA LEU A 367 33.98 -0.41 24.78
C LEU A 367 34.24 -1.82 24.26
N SER A 368 33.78 -2.14 23.05
CA SER A 368 34.04 -3.41 22.38
C SER A 368 35.54 -3.65 22.21
N LEU A 369 36.27 -2.66 21.68
CA LEU A 369 37.72 -2.74 21.51
C LEU A 369 38.47 -2.86 22.85
N ALA A 370 38.03 -2.12 23.87
CA ALA A 370 38.59 -2.21 25.22
C ALA A 370 38.34 -3.59 25.84
N SER A 371 37.13 -4.14 25.68
CA SER A 371 36.74 -5.46 26.14
C SER A 371 37.59 -6.56 25.49
N PHE A 372 37.75 -6.52 24.16
CA PHE A 372 38.60 -7.46 23.42
C PHE A 372 40.05 -7.46 23.91
N ARG A 373 40.57 -6.30 24.31
CA ARG A 373 41.91 -6.17 24.92
C ARG A 373 41.96 -6.78 26.33
N ARG A 374 40.95 -6.54 27.17
CA ARG A 374 40.89 -7.00 28.57
C ARG A 374 40.68 -8.51 28.71
N THR A 375 39.73 -9.07 27.96
CA THR A 375 39.32 -10.48 28.07
C THR A 375 40.29 -11.45 27.37
N ARG A 376 41.30 -10.94 26.66
CA ARG A 376 42.21 -11.73 25.79
C ARG A 376 41.43 -12.68 24.86
N LEU A 377 40.20 -12.30 24.49
CA LEU A 377 39.32 -13.17 23.70
C LEU A 377 39.92 -13.44 22.31
N ALA A 378 40.63 -12.45 21.76
CA ALA A 378 41.35 -12.57 20.50
C ALA A 378 42.41 -13.69 20.52
N THR A 379 43.16 -13.90 21.60
CA THR A 379 44.11 -15.03 21.69
C THR A 379 43.38 -16.36 21.77
N ARG A 380 42.25 -16.47 22.49
CA ARG A 380 41.47 -17.72 22.60
C ARG A 380 40.82 -18.12 21.27
N VAL A 381 40.25 -17.16 20.55
CA VAL A 381 39.62 -17.40 19.24
C VAL A 381 40.68 -17.73 18.20
N VAL A 382 41.76 -16.94 18.11
CA VAL A 382 42.86 -17.21 17.16
C VAL A 382 43.54 -18.54 17.45
N ALA A 383 43.75 -18.91 18.72
CA ALA A 383 44.29 -20.22 19.10
C ALA A 383 43.32 -21.38 18.78
N SER A 384 42.00 -21.16 18.81
CA SER A 384 41.02 -22.19 18.45
C SER A 384 40.89 -22.37 16.93
N VAL A 385 40.98 -21.27 16.16
CA VAL A 385 41.01 -21.31 14.70
C VAL A 385 42.33 -21.89 14.20
N ALA A 386 43.48 -21.45 14.73
CA ALA A 386 44.79 -22.01 14.39
C ALA A 386 44.86 -23.53 14.67
N ARG A 387 44.26 -23.99 15.78
CA ARG A 387 44.15 -25.42 16.09
C ARG A 387 43.27 -26.20 15.11
N ARG A 388 42.26 -25.57 14.49
CA ARG A 388 41.38 -26.21 13.50
C ARG A 388 41.90 -26.13 12.07
N THR A 389 42.67 -25.10 11.73
CA THR A 389 43.13 -24.84 10.34
C THR A 389 44.61 -25.16 10.11
N GLY A 390 45.38 -25.47 11.15
CA GLY A 390 46.81 -25.81 11.04
C GLY A 390 47.72 -24.66 10.63
N LEU A 391 47.19 -23.45 10.44
CA LEU A 391 47.93 -22.26 10.03
C LEU A 391 48.56 -21.55 11.24
N PRO A 392 49.81 -21.03 11.13
CA PRO A 392 50.45 -20.23 12.18
C PRO A 392 49.84 -18.83 12.24
N LEU A 393 48.60 -18.76 12.73
CA LEU A 393 47.85 -17.52 12.91
C LEU A 393 48.24 -16.89 14.26
N THR A 394 48.97 -15.78 14.22
CA THR A 394 49.23 -14.94 15.39
C THR A 394 48.15 -13.86 15.50
N VAL A 395 47.76 -13.48 16.73
CA VAL A 395 46.77 -12.40 16.97
C VAL A 395 47.13 -11.11 16.22
N ARG A 396 48.43 -10.79 16.11
CA ARG A 396 48.91 -9.62 15.37
C ARG A 396 48.64 -9.72 13.86
N ARG A 397 48.82 -10.90 13.27
CA ARG A 397 48.57 -11.13 11.82
C ARG A 397 47.07 -11.13 11.49
N VAL A 398 46.25 -11.75 12.35
CA VAL A 398 44.79 -11.72 12.21
C VAL A 398 44.24 -10.31 12.42
N GLY A 399 44.79 -9.57 13.38
CA GLY A 399 44.46 -8.15 13.60
C GLY A 399 44.81 -7.27 12.40
N PHE A 400 46.00 -7.44 11.81
CA PHE A 400 46.40 -6.72 10.60
C PHE A 400 45.54 -7.11 9.38
N ALA A 401 45.28 -8.40 9.18
CA ALA A 401 44.41 -8.86 8.10
C ALA A 401 42.98 -8.32 8.26
N GLY A 402 42.43 -8.35 9.48
CA GLY A 402 41.12 -7.77 9.79
C GLY A 402 41.08 -6.26 9.57
N ALA A 403 42.12 -5.52 9.98
CA ALA A 403 42.22 -4.09 9.73
C ALA A 403 42.37 -3.76 8.23
N ALA A 404 43.13 -4.55 7.48
CA ALA A 404 43.26 -4.40 6.04
C ALA A 404 41.94 -4.68 5.31
N VAL A 405 41.19 -5.71 5.72
CA VAL A 405 39.86 -6.01 5.19
C VAL A 405 38.87 -4.89 5.55
N ALA A 406 38.89 -4.39 6.79
CA ALA A 406 38.05 -3.27 7.20
C ALA A 406 38.37 -1.98 6.42
N LEU A 407 39.66 -1.70 6.19
CA LEU A 407 40.10 -0.56 5.38
C LEU A 407 39.70 -0.72 3.91
N ALA A 408 39.88 -1.90 3.32
CA ALA A 408 39.46 -2.19 1.96
C ALA A 408 37.93 -2.09 1.80
N ALA A 409 37.17 -2.56 2.80
CA ALA A 409 35.72 -2.42 2.84
C ALA A 409 35.28 -0.96 3.00
N TYR A 410 35.98 -0.18 3.84
CA TYR A 410 35.74 1.25 4.01
C TYR A 410 36.01 2.04 2.72
N VAL A 411 37.13 1.76 2.04
CA VAL A 411 37.45 2.39 0.75
C VAL A 411 36.46 1.94 -0.33
N GLY A 412 36.14 0.64 -0.38
CA GLY A 412 35.14 0.07 -1.29
C GLY A 412 33.72 0.59 -1.04
N SER A 413 33.43 1.07 0.17
CA SER A 413 32.18 1.75 0.49
C SER A 413 32.00 3.09 -0.24
N GLY A 414 32.99 3.57 -1.00
CA GLY A 414 32.85 4.72 -1.90
C GLY A 414 32.31 4.35 -3.28
N VAL A 415 32.34 3.07 -3.68
CA VAL A 415 32.03 2.63 -5.05
C VAL A 415 30.54 2.32 -5.21
N PHE A 416 29.86 3.00 -6.13
CA PHE A 416 28.45 2.84 -6.43
C PHE A 416 28.20 2.71 -7.93
N THR A 417 27.04 2.17 -8.28
CA THR A 417 26.56 2.02 -9.65
C THR A 417 25.39 2.96 -9.88
N VAL A 418 25.37 3.59 -11.06
CA VAL A 418 24.22 4.35 -11.57
C VAL A 418 23.60 3.53 -12.70
N GLU A 419 22.34 3.16 -12.54
CA GLU A 419 21.61 2.35 -13.52
C GLU A 419 21.06 3.22 -14.68
N PRO A 420 20.70 2.63 -15.82
CA PRO A 420 19.98 3.35 -16.88
C PRO A 420 18.71 4.00 -16.34
N GLY A 421 18.50 5.28 -16.66
CA GLY A 421 17.38 6.09 -16.16
C GLY A 421 17.57 6.68 -14.75
N GLN A 422 18.71 6.44 -14.10
CA GLN A 422 19.10 7.11 -12.86
C GLN A 422 20.12 8.22 -13.13
N ARG A 423 20.11 9.23 -12.25
CA ARG A 423 21.13 10.26 -12.16
C ARG A 423 21.65 10.34 -10.74
N ALA A 424 22.89 10.78 -10.57
CA ALA A 424 23.49 10.86 -9.25
C ALA A 424 24.30 12.15 -9.05
N ALA A 425 24.28 12.68 -7.82
CA ALA A 425 25.20 13.71 -7.38
C ALA A 425 26.19 13.14 -6.36
N ILE A 426 27.48 13.41 -6.59
CA ILE A 426 28.54 13.12 -5.62
C ILE A 426 28.66 14.29 -4.65
N LEU A 427 28.42 13.99 -3.38
CA LEU A 427 28.51 14.93 -2.27
C LEU A 427 29.90 14.86 -1.64
N ARG A 428 30.49 16.01 -1.32
CA ARG A 428 31.65 16.13 -0.43
C ARG A 428 31.32 17.10 0.68
N PHE A 429 31.39 16.65 1.93
CA PHE A 429 30.96 17.41 3.12
C PHE A 429 29.57 18.06 2.95
N GLY A 430 28.64 17.36 2.30
CA GLY A 430 27.27 17.86 2.04
C GLY A 430 27.13 18.77 0.82
N ARG A 431 28.22 19.21 0.16
CA ARG A 431 28.16 19.98 -1.08
C ARG A 431 28.21 19.07 -2.30
N ALA A 432 27.30 19.25 -3.26
CA ALA A 432 27.38 18.59 -4.57
C ALA A 432 28.61 19.08 -5.34
N THR A 433 29.48 18.15 -5.74
CA THR A 433 30.76 18.45 -6.41
C THR A 433 30.84 17.92 -7.83
N ALA A 434 30.08 16.87 -8.14
CA ALA A 434 29.97 16.31 -9.48
C ALA A 434 28.57 15.75 -9.68
N TYR A 435 28.06 15.89 -10.90
CA TYR A 435 26.79 15.32 -11.35
C TYR A 435 27.09 14.26 -12.40
N ILE A 436 26.35 13.16 -12.31
CA ILE A 436 26.50 11.99 -13.15
C ILE A 436 25.17 11.77 -13.86
N ASP A 437 25.21 11.86 -15.17
CA ASP A 437 24.10 11.65 -16.10
C ASP A 437 24.18 10.32 -16.86
N GLN A 438 25.38 9.75 -16.98
CA GLN A 438 25.61 8.49 -17.68
C GLN A 438 25.56 7.28 -16.73
N PRO A 439 24.98 6.15 -17.18
CA PRO A 439 25.05 4.89 -16.44
C PRO A 439 26.49 4.38 -16.34
N GLY A 440 26.87 3.86 -15.17
CA GLY A 440 28.24 3.40 -14.95
C GLY A 440 28.60 3.16 -13.49
N VAL A 441 29.85 2.76 -13.27
CA VAL A 441 30.42 2.59 -11.93
C VAL A 441 31.18 3.86 -11.57
N TYR A 442 30.81 4.48 -10.45
CA TYR A 442 31.40 5.71 -9.96
C TYR A 442 31.89 5.53 -8.53
N ALA A 443 32.82 6.39 -8.11
CA ALA A 443 33.36 6.38 -6.76
C ALA A 443 33.24 7.76 -6.11
N HIS A 444 32.83 7.79 -4.85
CA HIS A 444 32.88 8.96 -3.98
C HIS A 444 33.81 8.73 -2.79
N ALA A 445 34.22 9.81 -2.14
CA ALA A 445 34.96 9.69 -0.89
C ALA A 445 34.10 8.97 0.16
N PRO A 446 34.63 7.96 0.88
CA PRO A 446 33.90 7.30 1.96
C PRO A 446 33.42 8.31 3.02
N TRP A 447 32.35 7.97 3.71
CA TRP A 447 31.86 8.75 4.84
C TRP A 447 32.96 8.87 5.90
N PRO A 448 33.22 10.04 6.52
CA PRO A 448 32.38 11.24 6.60
C PRO A 448 32.64 12.29 5.50
N PHE A 449 33.62 12.07 4.64
CA PHE A 449 34.10 13.09 3.71
C PHE A 449 33.21 13.23 2.47
N GLY A 450 32.49 12.18 2.10
CA GLY A 450 31.61 12.18 0.94
C GLY A 450 30.37 11.31 1.07
N GLY A 451 29.43 11.54 0.15
CA GLY A 451 28.16 10.85 0.05
C GLY A 451 27.65 10.85 -1.39
N ARG A 452 26.45 10.29 -1.60
CA ARG A 452 25.76 10.29 -2.89
C ARG A 452 24.27 10.54 -2.69
N SER A 453 23.65 11.22 -3.64
CA SER A 453 22.21 11.17 -3.88
C SER A 453 22.03 10.54 -5.26
N VAL A 454 21.17 9.52 -5.36
CA VAL A 454 20.86 8.81 -6.62
C VAL A 454 19.35 8.87 -6.77
N GLU A 455 18.89 9.48 -7.86
CA GLU A 455 17.47 9.67 -8.15
C GLU A 455 17.12 9.04 -9.48
N SER A 456 15.90 8.49 -9.56
CA SER A 456 15.35 8.00 -10.82
C SER A 456 14.84 9.17 -11.64
N ALA A 457 15.52 9.49 -12.74
CA ALA A 457 15.21 10.64 -13.59
C ALA A 457 14.00 10.39 -14.49
N ASP A 458 13.83 9.16 -14.96
CA ASP A 458 12.78 8.79 -15.91
C ASP A 458 11.50 8.26 -15.23
N LEU A 459 11.48 8.23 -13.90
CA LEU A 459 10.32 7.76 -13.14
C LEU A 459 9.21 8.81 -13.14
N VAL A 460 8.13 8.50 -13.85
CA VAL A 460 6.88 9.27 -13.79
C VAL A 460 6.16 8.92 -12.49
N ARG A 461 5.96 9.93 -11.64
CA ARG A 461 5.21 9.84 -10.39
C ARG A 461 3.81 10.42 -10.59
N ARG A 462 2.87 10.03 -9.73
CA ARG A 462 1.47 10.45 -9.78
C ARG A 462 1.06 11.02 -8.43
N VAL A 463 0.47 12.20 -8.45
CA VAL A 463 -0.32 12.74 -7.33
C VAL A 463 -1.80 12.59 -7.69
N GLU A 464 -2.58 11.98 -6.81
CA GLU A 464 -4.05 11.86 -6.94
C GLU A 464 -4.69 12.88 -6.00
N LEU A 465 -5.69 13.63 -6.50
CA LEU A 465 -6.44 14.66 -5.78
C LEU A 465 -7.94 14.32 -5.85
N GLY A 466 -8.63 14.37 -4.71
CA GLY A 466 -10.03 13.95 -4.57
C GLY A 466 -10.27 12.43 -4.53
N PHE A 467 -9.22 11.60 -4.65
CA PHE A 467 -9.31 10.14 -4.48
C PHE A 467 -7.94 9.51 -4.18
N ARG A 468 -7.93 8.23 -3.80
CA ARG A 468 -6.70 7.42 -3.60
C ARG A 468 -6.92 5.98 -4.12
N SER A 469 -6.15 5.57 -5.12
CA SER A 469 -6.26 4.25 -5.80
C SER A 469 -5.72 3.08 -4.96
N ASN A 470 -4.81 3.34 -4.01
CA ASN A 470 -4.19 2.31 -3.16
C ASN A 470 -4.97 1.96 -1.89
N GLN A 471 -6.17 2.52 -1.68
CA GLN A 471 -7.04 2.08 -0.58
C GLN A 471 -8.04 1.05 -1.11
N PRO A 472 -8.12 -0.17 -0.51
CA PRO A 472 -9.12 -1.13 -0.89
C PRO A 472 -10.52 -0.54 -0.68
N GLU A 473 -11.34 -0.62 -1.74
CA GLU A 473 -12.70 -0.09 -1.93
C GLU A 473 -13.74 -0.47 -0.85
N MET A 474 -13.36 -1.22 0.20
CA MET A 474 -14.23 -1.80 1.22
C MET A 474 -14.22 -1.11 2.59
N VAL A 475 -13.69 0.10 2.72
CA VAL A 475 -13.82 0.87 3.96
C VAL A 475 -15.07 1.74 3.89
N GLN A 476 -16.14 1.29 4.54
CA GLN A 476 -17.35 2.10 4.76
C GLN A 476 -17.01 3.35 5.60
N VAL A 477 -16.96 4.49 4.90
CA VAL A 477 -17.20 5.89 5.31
C VAL A 477 -17.10 6.17 6.82
N ASP A 478 -15.92 6.64 7.27
CA ASP A 478 -15.65 7.24 8.58
C ASP A 478 -15.94 8.77 8.52
N PRO A 479 -16.26 9.47 9.64
CA PRO A 479 -16.59 10.89 9.68
C PRO A 479 -15.44 11.87 9.38
N SER A 480 -14.24 11.38 9.04
CA SER A 480 -13.10 12.20 8.59
C SER A 480 -13.21 12.63 7.13
N LEU A 481 -14.36 12.42 6.49
CA LEU A 481 -14.67 12.94 5.16
C LEU A 481 -14.43 14.46 5.04
N ASP A 482 -14.53 15.25 6.10
CA ASP A 482 -14.40 16.72 6.00
C ASP A 482 -13.04 17.16 5.41
N GLU A 483 -11.93 16.48 5.72
CA GLU A 483 -10.60 16.85 5.18
C GLU A 483 -10.38 16.33 3.73
N PHE A 484 -11.07 15.25 3.34
CA PHE A 484 -11.03 14.71 1.97
C PHE A 484 -12.00 15.41 1.01
N LEU A 485 -13.09 15.97 1.54
CA LEU A 485 -14.07 16.75 0.79
C LEU A 485 -13.53 18.14 0.45
N ASP A 486 -12.70 18.76 1.30
CA ASP A 486 -12.15 20.10 1.05
C ASP A 486 -11.21 20.17 -0.16
N GLU A 487 -10.37 19.15 -0.41
CA GLU A 487 -9.48 19.09 -1.59
C GLU A 487 -10.28 18.91 -2.91
N ALA A 488 -11.41 18.22 -2.85
CA ALA A 488 -12.22 17.87 -4.02
C ALA A 488 -13.27 18.94 -4.35
N TRP A 489 -13.68 19.73 -3.35
CA TRP A 489 -14.73 20.73 -3.51
C TRP A 489 -14.18 22.06 -4.02
N VAL A 490 -14.67 22.44 -5.19
CA VAL A 490 -14.27 23.66 -5.86
C VAL A 490 -15.51 24.47 -6.25
N VAL A 491 -15.39 25.80 -6.15
CA VAL A 491 -16.44 26.73 -6.55
C VAL A 491 -16.14 27.23 -7.96
N THR A 492 -17.12 27.13 -8.84
CA THR A 492 -17.03 27.59 -10.24
C THR A 492 -17.33 29.09 -10.36
N ALA A 493 -17.09 29.70 -11.52
CA ALA A 493 -17.42 31.10 -11.79
C ALA A 493 -18.91 31.42 -11.59
N ASN A 494 -19.78 30.42 -11.76
CA ASN A 494 -21.23 30.55 -11.61
C ASN A 494 -21.69 30.34 -10.16
N ALA A 495 -20.75 30.27 -9.20
CA ALA A 495 -20.99 29.96 -7.79
C ALA A 495 -21.58 28.57 -7.52
N ASP A 496 -21.40 27.63 -8.45
CA ASP A 496 -21.73 26.22 -8.23
C ASP A 496 -20.60 25.52 -7.48
N ILE A 497 -20.94 24.65 -6.54
CA ILE A 497 -19.99 23.76 -5.86
C ILE A 497 -19.95 22.44 -6.65
N ILE A 498 -18.75 21.98 -6.98
CA ILE A 498 -18.51 20.72 -7.69
C ILE A 498 -17.49 19.87 -6.96
N ASP A 499 -17.64 18.56 -7.07
CA ASP A 499 -16.69 17.54 -6.63
C ASP A 499 -15.83 17.14 -7.83
N LEU A 500 -14.54 17.41 -7.73
CA LEU A 500 -13.55 17.18 -8.76
C LEU A 500 -12.55 16.12 -8.30
N ARG A 501 -12.30 15.14 -9.17
CA ARG A 501 -11.25 14.14 -8.99
C ARG A 501 -10.28 14.25 -10.13
N TRP A 502 -8.99 14.39 -9.85
CA TRP A 502 -7.98 14.51 -10.89
C TRP A 502 -6.63 13.95 -10.46
N SER A 503 -5.76 13.73 -11.43
CA SER A 503 -4.41 13.25 -11.17
C SER A 503 -3.39 14.05 -11.98
N VAL A 504 -2.24 14.30 -11.36
CA VAL A 504 -1.10 14.97 -11.99
C VAL A 504 0.04 13.98 -12.11
N HIS A 505 0.48 13.74 -13.35
CA HIS A 505 1.69 12.96 -13.62
C HIS A 505 2.85 13.91 -13.82
N TYR A 506 3.93 13.67 -13.09
CA TYR A 506 5.10 14.54 -13.08
C TYR A 506 6.37 13.71 -13.03
N ARG A 507 7.47 14.30 -13.45
CA ARG A 507 8.79 13.69 -13.43
C ARG A 507 9.84 14.72 -13.05
N MET A 508 11.03 14.25 -12.68
CA MET A 508 12.16 15.14 -12.41
C MET A 508 12.60 15.84 -13.70
N SER A 509 12.86 17.14 -13.61
CA SER A 509 13.30 17.94 -14.76
C SER A 509 14.69 17.54 -15.26
N ALA A 510 14.90 17.70 -16.56
CA ALA A 510 16.15 17.33 -17.20
C ALA A 510 17.32 18.25 -16.81
N GLY A 511 18.53 17.69 -16.84
CA GLY A 511 19.77 18.44 -16.61
C GLY A 511 20.17 18.59 -15.13
N GLU A 512 21.32 19.23 -14.93
CA GLU A 512 21.95 19.43 -13.62
C GLU A 512 21.10 20.32 -12.71
N ALA A 513 20.56 21.43 -13.25
CA ALA A 513 19.74 22.36 -12.49
C ALA A 513 18.46 21.69 -11.97
N GLY A 514 17.79 20.91 -12.82
CA GLY A 514 16.59 20.14 -12.46
C GLY A 514 16.86 19.11 -11.38
N PHE A 515 17.94 18.32 -11.53
CA PHE A 515 18.35 17.35 -10.51
C PHE A 515 18.65 18.02 -9.17
N ARG A 516 19.40 19.14 -9.18
CA ARG A 516 19.78 19.85 -7.96
C ARG A 516 18.56 20.42 -7.23
N ALA A 517 17.64 21.00 -7.97
CA ALA A 517 16.39 21.52 -7.46
C ALA A 517 15.51 20.41 -6.85
N TRP A 518 15.38 19.28 -7.54
CA TRP A 518 14.64 18.13 -7.05
C TRP A 518 15.26 17.52 -5.80
N ALA A 519 16.56 17.21 -5.83
CA ALA A 519 17.22 16.45 -4.77
C ALA A 519 17.53 17.28 -3.51
N PHE A 520 17.64 18.61 -3.63
CA PHE A 520 18.08 19.48 -2.53
C PHE A 520 17.23 20.73 -2.33
N GLY A 521 16.29 21.04 -3.23
CA GLY A 521 15.47 22.24 -3.14
C GLY A 521 14.22 22.07 -2.29
N VAL A 522 13.64 20.86 -2.26
CA VAL A 522 12.39 20.57 -1.55
C VAL A 522 12.51 19.24 -0.80
N GLU A 523 12.01 19.22 0.43
CA GLU A 523 11.99 18.01 1.29
C GLU A 523 10.91 17.02 0.84
N ASP A 524 9.69 17.50 0.60
CA ASP A 524 8.57 16.70 0.10
C ASP A 524 8.02 17.27 -1.22
N ALA A 525 8.54 16.76 -2.33
CA ALA A 525 8.13 17.17 -3.67
C ALA A 525 6.65 16.81 -3.97
N GLU A 526 6.11 15.76 -3.36
CA GLU A 526 4.72 15.35 -3.59
C GLU A 526 3.75 16.38 -3.01
N GLN A 527 3.99 16.83 -1.76
CA GLN A 527 3.17 17.86 -1.13
C GLN A 527 3.20 19.18 -1.90
N VAL A 528 4.37 19.58 -2.43
CA VAL A 528 4.49 20.81 -3.22
C VAL A 528 3.68 20.71 -4.52
N VAL A 529 3.77 19.57 -5.23
CA VAL A 529 2.97 19.35 -6.44
C VAL A 529 1.48 19.29 -6.11
N ARG A 530 1.09 18.66 -4.99
CA ARG A 530 -0.29 18.59 -4.51
C ARG A 530 -0.88 19.98 -4.26
N GLY A 531 -0.21 20.80 -3.45
CA GLY A 531 -0.66 22.16 -3.15
C GLY A 531 -0.69 23.08 -4.39
N ALA A 532 0.27 22.91 -5.31
CA ALA A 532 0.26 23.61 -6.59
C ALA A 532 -0.91 23.18 -7.47
N ALA A 533 -1.15 21.86 -7.60
CA ALA A 533 -2.24 21.28 -8.36
C ALA A 533 -3.61 21.74 -7.86
N GLU A 534 -3.79 21.76 -6.54
CA GLU A 534 -5.01 22.28 -5.91
C GLU A 534 -5.21 23.76 -6.22
N SER A 535 -4.18 24.59 -6.02
CA SER A 535 -4.25 26.02 -6.29
C SER A 535 -4.58 26.32 -7.76
N ALA A 536 -3.92 25.62 -8.69
CA ALA A 536 -4.16 25.77 -10.12
C ALA A 536 -5.56 25.32 -10.54
N MET A 537 -6.05 24.20 -9.98
CA MET A 537 -7.41 23.72 -10.26
C MET A 537 -8.46 24.69 -9.72
N ARG A 538 -8.29 25.22 -8.50
CA ARG A 538 -9.18 26.23 -7.92
C ARG A 538 -9.22 27.50 -8.77
N GLU A 539 -8.08 27.97 -9.28
CA GLU A 539 -8.02 29.12 -10.19
C GLU A 539 -8.73 28.83 -11.54
N ALA A 540 -8.47 27.67 -12.12
CA ALA A 540 -9.04 27.29 -13.41
C ALA A 540 -10.56 27.09 -13.35
N ALA A 541 -11.07 26.54 -12.25
CA ALA A 541 -12.49 26.36 -12.02
C ALA A 541 -13.20 27.68 -11.67
N ALA A 542 -12.57 28.56 -10.89
CA ALA A 542 -13.15 29.86 -10.51
C ALA A 542 -13.38 30.80 -11.71
N THR A 543 -12.75 30.54 -12.85
CA THR A 543 -12.87 31.33 -14.08
C THR A 543 -13.82 30.71 -15.11
N ARG A 544 -14.40 29.52 -14.83
CA ARG A 544 -15.27 28.78 -15.75
C ARG A 544 -16.60 28.42 -15.12
N GLY A 545 -17.65 28.33 -15.94
CA GLY A 545 -18.93 27.77 -15.52
C GLY A 545 -18.89 26.25 -15.39
N ILE A 546 -19.87 25.67 -14.69
CA ILE A 546 -19.97 24.21 -14.49
C ILE A 546 -20.07 23.44 -15.82
N ASP A 547 -20.76 23.98 -16.82
CA ASP A 547 -20.96 23.32 -18.12
C ASP A 547 -19.66 23.09 -18.88
N ALA A 548 -18.71 24.03 -18.79
CA ALA A 548 -17.38 23.89 -19.39
C ALA A 548 -16.60 22.73 -18.76
N LEU A 549 -16.71 22.58 -17.43
CA LEU A 549 -16.02 21.52 -16.67
C LEU A 549 -16.64 20.13 -16.90
N LEU A 550 -17.92 20.06 -17.26
CA LEU A 550 -18.66 18.82 -17.52
C LEU A 550 -18.64 18.38 -18.99
N THR A 551 -18.19 19.22 -19.92
CA THR A 551 -18.33 18.99 -21.37
C THR A 551 -16.98 18.99 -22.12
N VAL A 552 -16.98 19.38 -23.40
CA VAL A 552 -15.88 19.20 -24.37
C VAL A 552 -14.63 20.02 -24.02
N GLU A 553 -14.74 21.05 -23.18
CA GLU A 553 -13.61 21.89 -22.76
C GLU A 553 -12.66 21.20 -21.76
N ARG A 554 -12.90 19.93 -21.43
CA ARG A 554 -12.03 19.17 -20.51
C ARG A 554 -10.59 19.05 -21.02
N ASP A 555 -10.39 18.74 -22.30
CA ASP A 555 -9.04 18.59 -22.86
C ASP A 555 -8.29 19.95 -22.88
N GLU A 556 -9.03 21.04 -23.12
CA GLU A 556 -8.49 22.40 -23.09
C GLU A 556 -8.10 22.82 -21.66
N LEU A 557 -8.93 22.44 -20.67
CA LEU A 557 -8.63 22.64 -19.25
C LEU A 557 -7.40 21.84 -18.82
N GLU A 558 -7.29 20.56 -19.20
CA GLU A 558 -6.12 19.72 -18.91
C GLU A 558 -4.84 20.34 -19.50
N ALA A 559 -4.91 20.83 -20.75
CA ALA A 559 -3.81 21.52 -21.41
C ALA A 559 -3.44 22.86 -20.75
N GLU A 560 -4.43 23.64 -20.32
CA GLU A 560 -4.22 24.91 -19.61
C GLU A 560 -3.59 24.70 -18.23
N LEU A 561 -4.11 23.76 -17.45
CA LEU A 561 -3.58 23.40 -16.14
C LEU A 561 -2.12 22.99 -16.27
N ARG A 562 -1.81 22.14 -17.25
CA ARG A 562 -0.45 21.70 -17.55
C ARG A 562 0.46 22.85 -17.97
N GLY A 563 0.06 23.64 -18.97
CA GLY A 563 0.94 24.57 -19.68
C GLY A 563 0.97 26.00 -19.14
N ARG A 564 -0.17 26.51 -18.65
CA ARG A 564 -0.33 27.93 -18.28
C ARG A 564 -0.28 28.16 -16.78
N LEU A 565 -0.74 27.20 -15.98
CA LEU A 565 -0.82 27.34 -14.53
C LEU A 565 0.27 26.55 -13.80
N LEU A 566 0.24 25.20 -13.85
CA LEU A 566 1.13 24.37 -13.05
C LEU A 566 2.59 24.44 -13.47
N GLY A 567 2.88 24.32 -14.77
CA GLY A 567 4.24 24.38 -15.29
C GLY A 567 4.96 25.66 -14.85
N PRO A 568 4.44 26.86 -15.17
CA PRO A 568 5.06 28.12 -14.78
C PRO A 568 5.13 28.33 -13.25
N MET A 569 4.16 27.81 -12.49
CA MET A 569 4.18 27.91 -11.02
C MET A 569 5.34 27.11 -10.41
N LEU A 570 5.52 25.86 -10.82
CA LEU A 570 6.60 25.00 -10.36
C LEU A 570 7.97 25.45 -10.87
N GLU A 571 8.03 26.02 -12.07
CA GLU A 571 9.25 26.60 -12.64
C GLU A 571 9.69 27.85 -11.85
N ARG A 572 8.75 28.76 -11.52
CA ARG A 572 9.03 29.95 -10.68
C ARG A 572 9.55 29.56 -9.30
N TRP A 573 9.02 28.50 -8.72
CA TRP A 573 9.47 27.98 -7.43
C TRP A 573 10.82 27.25 -7.52
N GLY A 574 11.26 26.90 -8.73
CA GLY A 574 12.56 26.28 -8.96
C GLY A 574 12.66 24.90 -8.35
N VAL A 575 11.57 24.12 -8.36
CA VAL A 575 11.49 22.78 -7.72
C VAL A 575 12.10 21.67 -8.59
N GLY A 576 12.39 21.96 -9.87
CA GLY A 576 13.02 21.00 -10.78
C GLY A 576 12.08 19.87 -11.19
N ILE A 577 10.79 20.18 -11.38
CA ILE A 577 9.73 19.23 -11.74
C ILE A 577 9.17 19.59 -13.11
N ASP A 578 9.09 18.61 -13.99
CA ASP A 578 8.35 18.71 -15.24
C ASP A 578 7.00 18.01 -15.08
N ILE A 579 5.91 18.71 -15.34
CA ILE A 579 4.59 18.06 -15.50
C ILE A 579 4.64 17.24 -16.78
N VAL A 580 4.10 16.01 -16.74
CA VAL A 580 3.97 15.09 -17.89
C VAL A 580 2.54 15.11 -18.40
N ASP A 581 1.56 15.06 -17.50
CA ASP A 581 0.15 15.03 -17.84
C ASP A 581 -0.70 15.51 -16.67
N VAL A 582 -1.89 16.04 -16.95
CA VAL A 582 -2.92 16.38 -15.95
C VAL A 582 -4.21 15.78 -16.47
N ARG A 583 -4.82 14.89 -15.69
CA ARG A 583 -6.06 14.22 -16.08
C ARG A 583 -7.15 14.45 -15.07
N LEU A 584 -8.30 14.95 -15.52
CA LEU A 584 -9.51 14.87 -14.73
C LEU A 584 -9.99 13.43 -14.76
N VAL A 585 -10.35 12.85 -13.62
CA VAL A 585 -10.88 11.48 -13.55
C VAL A 585 -12.38 11.55 -13.53
N ASP A 586 -12.94 12.44 -12.71
CA ASP A 586 -14.37 12.58 -12.51
C ASP A 586 -14.72 14.03 -12.16
N VAL A 587 -15.89 14.48 -12.62
CA VAL A 587 -16.45 15.80 -12.35
C VAL A 587 -17.94 15.63 -12.11
N HIS A 588 -18.40 15.87 -10.89
CA HIS A 588 -19.83 15.76 -10.60
C HIS A 588 -20.30 16.81 -9.60
N ALA A 589 -21.60 17.07 -9.61
CA ALA A 589 -22.23 17.87 -8.56
C ALA A 589 -22.15 17.10 -7.22
N PRO A 590 -22.03 17.76 -6.06
CA PRO A 590 -21.98 17.09 -4.77
C PRO A 590 -23.18 16.17 -4.53
N SER A 591 -22.95 15.10 -3.78
CA SER A 591 -23.97 14.08 -3.47
C SER A 591 -25.35 14.65 -3.07
N PRO A 592 -25.43 15.69 -2.20
CA PRO A 592 -26.71 16.26 -1.77
C PRO A 592 -27.55 16.92 -2.88
N VAL A 593 -26.93 17.38 -3.97
CA VAL A 593 -27.60 18.20 -5.01
C VAL A 593 -27.89 17.44 -6.30
N HIS A 594 -27.44 16.18 -6.45
CA HIS A 594 -27.78 15.37 -7.64
C HIS A 594 -29.28 15.29 -7.95
N PRO A 595 -30.21 15.17 -6.97
CA PRO A 595 -31.64 15.12 -7.29
C PRO A 595 -32.12 16.37 -8.02
N ALA A 596 -31.66 17.55 -7.59
CA ALA A 596 -32.03 18.83 -8.19
C ALA A 596 -31.44 18.99 -9.61
N PHE A 597 -30.17 18.62 -9.81
CA PHE A 597 -29.56 18.63 -11.15
C PHE A 597 -30.28 17.70 -12.12
N ARG A 598 -30.65 16.50 -11.66
CA ARG A 598 -31.42 15.54 -12.46
C ARG A 598 -32.80 16.08 -12.82
N GLU A 599 -33.46 16.76 -11.88
CA GLU A 599 -34.76 17.39 -12.10
C GLU A 599 -34.70 18.48 -13.19
N VAL A 600 -33.70 19.37 -13.13
CA VAL A 600 -33.48 20.41 -14.16
C VAL A 600 -33.22 19.79 -15.53
N ALA A 601 -32.34 18.78 -15.62
CA ALA A 601 -32.06 18.08 -16.86
C ALA A 601 -33.32 17.40 -17.43
N SER A 602 -34.08 16.70 -16.60
CA SER A 602 -35.35 16.06 -17.01
C SER A 602 -36.41 17.08 -17.45
N SER A 603 -36.45 18.25 -16.81
CA SER A 603 -37.35 19.34 -17.18
C SER A 603 -36.97 19.97 -18.52
N ALA A 604 -35.67 20.11 -18.79
CA ALA A 604 -35.17 20.59 -20.08
C ALA A 604 -35.47 19.60 -21.21
N GLU A 605 -35.29 18.29 -20.97
CA GLU A 605 -35.64 17.23 -21.91
C GLU A 605 -37.15 17.20 -22.18
N GLN A 606 -37.98 17.29 -21.13
CA GLN A 606 -39.43 17.40 -21.27
C GLN A 606 -39.83 18.62 -22.08
N LYS A 607 -39.22 19.79 -21.84
CA LYS A 607 -39.45 21.00 -22.61
C LYS A 607 -39.10 20.78 -24.10
N MET A 608 -37.94 20.19 -24.39
CA MET A 608 -37.53 19.92 -25.78
C MET A 608 -38.50 18.95 -26.46
N SER A 609 -38.87 17.86 -25.78
CA SER A 609 -39.86 16.89 -26.26
C SER A 609 -41.21 17.54 -26.56
N MET A 610 -41.70 18.43 -25.69
CA MET A 610 -42.94 19.17 -25.91
C MET A 610 -42.87 20.10 -27.12
N ILE A 611 -41.73 20.75 -27.35
CA ILE A 611 -41.50 21.58 -28.54
C ILE A 611 -41.52 20.72 -29.80
N ASP A 612 -40.82 19.58 -29.79
CA ASP A 612 -40.76 18.68 -30.94
C ASP A 612 -42.13 18.09 -31.28
N LEU A 613 -42.90 17.66 -30.29
CA LEU A 613 -44.28 17.19 -30.47
C LEU A 613 -45.19 18.28 -31.05
N ALA A 614 -45.02 19.53 -30.61
CA ALA A 614 -45.79 20.65 -31.14
C ALA A 614 -45.41 20.95 -32.61
N LEU A 615 -44.11 20.92 -32.93
CA LEU A 615 -43.61 21.11 -34.30
C LEU A 615 -44.05 19.97 -35.24
N ASP A 616 -44.02 18.73 -34.77
CA ASP A 616 -44.52 17.57 -35.51
C ASP A 616 -46.03 17.72 -35.80
N SER A 617 -46.83 18.01 -34.77
CA SER A 617 -48.27 18.22 -34.92
C SER A 617 -48.61 19.36 -35.89
N ALA A 618 -47.87 20.47 -35.82
CA ALA A 618 -48.01 21.58 -36.76
C ALA A 618 -47.63 21.16 -38.19
N SER A 619 -46.53 20.44 -38.36
CA SER A 619 -46.04 19.97 -39.67
C SER A 619 -47.00 18.97 -40.31
N ILE A 620 -47.55 18.03 -39.53
CA ILE A 620 -48.59 17.09 -39.97
C ILE A 620 -49.85 17.84 -40.39
N THR A 621 -50.28 18.82 -39.61
CA THR A 621 -51.50 19.60 -39.90
C THR A 621 -51.36 20.37 -41.20
N VAL A 622 -50.24 21.08 -41.40
CA VAL A 622 -49.96 21.80 -42.65
C VAL A 622 -49.86 20.84 -43.82
N SER A 623 -49.18 19.71 -43.66
CA SER A 623 -49.03 18.69 -44.72
C SER A 623 -50.38 18.09 -45.11
N ARG A 624 -51.25 17.78 -44.15
CA ARG A 624 -52.61 17.27 -44.39
C ARG A 624 -53.48 18.32 -45.10
N ALA A 625 -53.39 19.59 -44.68
CA ALA A 625 -54.11 20.68 -45.34
C ALA A 625 -53.66 20.86 -46.80
N LYS A 626 -52.35 20.82 -47.07
CA LYS A 626 -51.79 20.86 -48.43
C LYS A 626 -52.25 19.65 -49.25
N ALA A 627 -52.17 18.44 -48.70
CA ALA A 627 -52.62 17.23 -49.38
C ALA A 627 -54.10 17.32 -49.76
N GLY A 628 -54.97 17.75 -48.85
CA GLY A 628 -56.40 17.93 -49.14
C GLY A 628 -56.70 19.07 -50.11
N ALA A 629 -55.86 20.11 -50.17
CA ALA A 629 -55.96 21.15 -51.20
C ALA A 629 -55.58 20.61 -52.59
N HIS A 630 -54.46 19.88 -52.67
CA HIS A 630 -54.03 19.22 -53.90
C HIS A 630 -55.05 18.19 -54.39
N GLU A 631 -55.58 17.35 -53.49
CA GLU A 631 -56.63 16.38 -53.81
C GLU A 631 -57.85 17.06 -54.46
N ARG A 632 -58.32 18.19 -53.89
CA ARG A 632 -59.44 18.95 -54.45
C ARG A 632 -59.13 19.55 -55.82
N ILE A 633 -57.93 20.10 -56.00
CA ILE A 633 -57.49 20.67 -57.28
C ILE A 633 -57.41 19.58 -58.34
N GLU A 634 -56.81 18.44 -58.04
CA GLU A 634 -56.67 17.32 -58.97
C GLU A 634 -58.02 16.66 -59.27
N ALA A 635 -58.92 16.54 -58.29
CA ALA A 635 -60.29 16.08 -58.52
C ALA A 635 -61.08 17.03 -59.44
N ALA A 636 -60.95 18.35 -59.24
CA ALA A 636 -61.58 19.35 -60.10
C ALA A 636 -61.01 19.33 -61.53
N ARG A 637 -59.68 19.17 -61.67
CA ARG A 637 -59.01 18.99 -62.97
C ARG A 637 -59.47 17.70 -63.66
N GLY A 638 -59.57 16.60 -62.92
CA GLY A 638 -60.09 15.32 -63.42
C GLY A 638 -61.52 15.47 -63.94
N ALA A 639 -62.43 16.08 -63.17
CA ALA A 639 -63.81 16.31 -63.58
C ALA A 639 -63.92 17.28 -64.78
N ALA A 640 -63.05 18.29 -64.87
CA ALA A 640 -62.99 19.18 -66.02
C ALA A 640 -62.50 18.45 -67.28
N ALA A 641 -61.42 17.68 -67.17
CA ALA A 641 -60.87 16.87 -68.25
C ALA A 641 -61.89 15.82 -68.73
N GLU A 642 -62.59 15.15 -67.81
CA GLU A 642 -63.68 14.23 -68.14
C GLU A 642 -64.80 14.93 -68.91
N ARG A 643 -65.27 16.09 -68.46
CA ARG A 643 -66.32 16.86 -69.15
C ARG A 643 -65.90 17.30 -70.55
N ILE A 644 -64.67 17.81 -70.70
CA ILE A 644 -64.13 18.21 -72.00
C ILE A 644 -64.00 16.99 -72.92
N SER A 645 -63.44 15.89 -72.41
CA SER A 645 -63.27 14.65 -73.19
C SER A 645 -64.61 14.08 -73.63
N ARG A 646 -65.60 14.03 -72.73
CA ARG A 646 -66.96 13.58 -73.04
C ARG A 646 -67.63 14.49 -74.07
N ALA A 647 -67.62 15.81 -73.87
CA ALA A 647 -68.20 16.75 -74.82
C ALA A 647 -67.52 16.71 -76.21
N THR A 648 -66.20 16.52 -76.25
CA THR A 648 -65.44 16.33 -77.50
C THR A 648 -65.81 15.00 -78.16
N GLY A 649 -65.94 13.92 -77.37
CA GLY A 649 -66.42 12.63 -77.83
C GLY A 649 -67.83 12.71 -78.41
N ASP A 650 -68.74 13.40 -77.73
CA ASP A 650 -70.12 13.61 -78.19
C ASP A 650 -70.17 14.47 -79.47
N ALA A 651 -69.35 15.53 -79.55
CA ALA A 651 -69.26 16.39 -80.73
C ALA A 651 -68.66 15.69 -81.95
N THR A 652 -67.60 14.88 -81.74
CA THR A 652 -67.00 14.06 -82.81
C THR A 652 -67.98 12.99 -83.28
N LEU A 653 -68.68 12.32 -82.36
CA LEU A 653 -69.76 11.38 -82.68
C LEU A 653 -70.89 12.05 -83.47
N PHE A 654 -71.33 13.25 -83.06
CA PHE A 654 -72.35 14.02 -83.78
C PHE A 654 -71.90 14.38 -85.19
N THR A 655 -70.66 14.85 -85.35
CA THR A 655 -70.10 15.23 -86.67
C THR A 655 -70.01 14.02 -87.60
N ALA A 656 -69.50 12.88 -87.09
CA ALA A 656 -69.45 11.63 -87.85
C ALA A 656 -70.85 11.15 -88.27
N LYS A 657 -71.86 11.26 -87.38
CA LYS A 657 -73.26 10.97 -87.71
C LYS A 657 -73.82 11.91 -88.78
N ARG A 658 -73.51 13.20 -88.72
CA ARG A 658 -73.93 14.20 -89.72
C ARG A 658 -73.31 13.91 -91.09
N GLU A 659 -72.02 13.57 -91.14
CA GLU A 659 -71.33 13.23 -92.38
C GLU A 659 -71.89 11.93 -93.00
N ALA A 660 -72.12 10.90 -92.19
CA ALA A 660 -72.79 9.68 -92.63
C ALA A 660 -74.21 9.97 -93.17
N PHE A 661 -74.95 10.88 -92.51
CA PHE A 661 -76.26 11.32 -92.98
C PHE A 661 -76.19 12.09 -94.31
N ALA A 662 -75.20 12.98 -94.48
CA ALA A 662 -75.04 13.75 -95.71
C ALA A 662 -74.64 12.86 -96.90
N ALA A 663 -73.79 11.87 -96.69
CA ALA A 663 -73.38 10.92 -97.73
C ALA A 663 -74.51 10.01 -98.18
N GLN A 664 -75.34 9.52 -97.25
CA GLN A 664 -76.46 8.61 -97.53
C GLN A 664 -77.70 8.93 -96.68
N PRO A 665 -78.50 9.95 -97.05
CA PRO A 665 -79.63 10.42 -96.23
C PRO A 665 -80.69 9.35 -95.97
N TYR A 666 -81.00 8.53 -96.98
CA TYR A 666 -82.00 7.47 -96.87
C TYR A 666 -81.59 6.41 -95.84
N VAL A 667 -80.33 5.93 -95.90
CA VAL A 667 -79.81 4.91 -94.99
C VAL A 667 -79.74 5.44 -93.56
N ALA A 668 -79.30 6.69 -93.37
CA ALA A 668 -79.22 7.29 -92.05
C ALA A 668 -80.60 7.56 -91.42
N LYS A 669 -81.58 8.05 -92.19
CA LYS A 669 -82.99 8.18 -91.73
C LYS A 669 -83.56 6.82 -91.37
N LEU A 670 -83.30 5.79 -92.19
CA LEU A 670 -83.77 4.45 -91.93
C LEU A 670 -83.14 3.86 -90.67
N GLN A 671 -81.82 4.00 -90.47
CA GLN A 671 -81.16 3.55 -89.25
C GLN A 671 -81.66 4.29 -88.01
N ALA A 672 -81.84 5.62 -88.08
CA ALA A 672 -82.39 6.41 -86.98
C ALA A 672 -83.82 5.98 -86.66
N TRP A 673 -84.65 5.76 -87.68
CA TRP A 673 -86.01 5.26 -87.53
C TRP A 673 -86.03 3.85 -86.96
N LEU A 674 -85.15 2.95 -87.42
CA LEU A 674 -85.02 1.59 -86.89
C LEU A 674 -84.54 1.60 -85.43
N ALA A 675 -83.57 2.44 -85.08
CA ALA A 675 -83.05 2.59 -83.72
C ALA A 675 -84.10 3.19 -82.77
N ALA A 676 -84.85 4.20 -83.22
CA ALA A 676 -85.97 4.75 -82.46
C ALA A 676 -87.08 3.70 -82.30
N THR A 677 -87.38 2.94 -83.35
CA THR A 677 -88.37 1.85 -83.30
C THR A 677 -87.89 0.71 -82.40
N ASP A 678 -86.59 0.39 -82.35
CA ASP A 678 -86.03 -0.57 -81.39
C ASP A 678 -86.11 -0.06 -79.95
N GLY A 679 -85.92 1.23 -79.72
CA GLY A 679 -86.11 1.85 -78.41
C GLY A 679 -87.58 1.85 -77.97
N VAL A 680 -88.52 2.06 -78.89
CA VAL A 680 -89.97 2.15 -78.59
C VAL A 680 -90.67 0.79 -78.60
N LEU A 681 -90.26 -0.15 -79.45
CA LEU A 681 -90.85 -1.49 -79.62
C LEU A 681 -89.78 -2.61 -79.60
N PRO A 682 -89.11 -2.84 -78.45
CA PRO A 682 -88.12 -3.90 -78.32
C PRO A 682 -88.78 -5.29 -78.47
N GLY A 683 -88.25 -6.14 -79.37
CA GLY A 683 -88.62 -7.56 -79.50
C GLY A 683 -89.52 -7.96 -80.67
N LEU A 684 -89.97 -7.03 -81.52
CA LEU A 684 -90.78 -7.34 -82.71
C LEU A 684 -89.91 -7.88 -83.86
N LYS A 685 -90.29 -9.01 -84.49
CA LYS A 685 -89.55 -9.58 -85.63
C LYS A 685 -89.77 -8.72 -86.88
N LYS A 686 -88.66 -8.19 -87.42
CA LYS A 686 -88.64 -7.32 -88.60
C LYS A 686 -88.25 -8.13 -89.84
N TYR A 687 -89.02 -8.02 -90.92
CA TYR A 687 -88.70 -8.63 -92.21
C TYR A 687 -88.46 -7.50 -93.22
N ILE A 688 -87.27 -7.48 -93.83
CA ILE A 688 -86.88 -6.46 -94.81
C ILE A 688 -87.03 -7.08 -96.20
N ALA A 689 -87.95 -6.58 -97.02
CA ALA A 689 -88.19 -7.06 -98.38
C ALA A 689 -87.70 -6.03 -99.41
N LEU A 690 -86.85 -6.46 -100.34
CA LEU A 690 -86.43 -5.68 -101.51
C LEU A 690 -87.48 -5.82 -102.60
N VAL A 691 -88.16 -4.73 -102.94
CA VAL A 691 -89.30 -4.74 -103.88
C VAL A 691 -88.86 -4.40 -105.31
N ASP A 692 -87.76 -3.66 -105.48
CA ASP A 692 -87.21 -3.32 -106.79
C ASP A 692 -85.66 -3.15 -106.71
N PRO A 693 -84.87 -4.04 -107.36
CA PRO A 693 -83.41 -4.02 -107.29
C PRO A 693 -82.76 -2.92 -108.15
N GLU A 694 -83.43 -2.39 -109.17
CA GLU A 694 -82.87 -1.32 -110.01
C GLU A 694 -83.12 0.08 -109.41
N ARG A 695 -84.16 0.23 -108.57
CA ARG A 695 -84.50 1.49 -107.88
C ARG A 695 -84.23 1.49 -106.37
N ALA A 696 -83.59 0.43 -105.85
CA ALA A 696 -83.26 0.25 -104.44
C ALA A 696 -84.43 0.54 -103.46
N LYS A 697 -85.66 0.19 -103.84
CA LYS A 697 -86.87 0.45 -103.03
C LYS A 697 -87.08 -0.70 -102.04
N VAL A 698 -87.04 -0.38 -100.75
CA VAL A 698 -87.13 -1.35 -99.65
C VAL A 698 -88.45 -1.18 -98.90
N GLU A 699 -89.24 -2.25 -98.77
CA GLU A 699 -90.46 -2.28 -97.97
C GLU A 699 -90.17 -3.10 -96.69
N ILE A 700 -90.32 -2.46 -95.53
CA ILE A 700 -90.06 -3.12 -94.24
C ILE A 700 -91.40 -3.58 -93.68
N ILE A 701 -91.58 -4.90 -93.62
CA ILE A 701 -92.80 -5.55 -93.17
C ILE A 701 -92.58 -6.03 -91.74
N TYR A 702 -93.41 -5.53 -90.83
CA TYR A 702 -93.41 -5.94 -89.44
C TYR A 702 -94.41 -7.08 -89.29
N GLY A 703 -93.93 -8.26 -88.90
CA GLY A 703 -94.78 -9.44 -88.75
C GLY A 703 -95.58 -9.37 -87.45
N VAL A 704 -96.84 -8.96 -87.52
CA VAL A 704 -97.83 -9.16 -86.47
C VAL A 704 -98.68 -10.38 -86.84
N ARG A 705 -98.72 -11.39 -85.97
CA ARG A 705 -99.36 -12.69 -86.20
C ARG A 705 -100.88 -12.52 -86.26
N GLY A 706 -101.48 -12.43 -87.45
CA GLY A 706 -102.94 -12.64 -87.64
C GLY A 706 -103.64 -11.83 -88.72
N ASP A 707 -103.17 -10.64 -89.07
CA ASP A 707 -103.74 -9.84 -90.17
C ASP A 707 -102.63 -8.93 -90.70
N GLY A 708 -102.38 -8.99 -92.02
CA GLY A 708 -101.27 -8.32 -92.71
C GLY A 708 -101.41 -6.80 -92.75
N GLY A 709 -101.36 -6.15 -91.59
CA GLY A 709 -101.34 -4.70 -91.44
C GLY A 709 -100.02 -4.13 -91.94
N ARG A 710 -100.04 -3.49 -93.11
CA ARG A 710 -98.92 -2.68 -93.62
C ARG A 710 -98.84 -1.37 -92.84
N MET A 711 -97.69 -1.12 -92.19
CA MET A 711 -97.40 0.19 -91.60
C MET A 711 -96.76 1.10 -92.66
N ALA A 712 -96.94 2.42 -92.51
CA ALA A 712 -96.51 3.43 -93.46
C ALA A 712 -95.06 3.19 -93.93
N PRO A 713 -94.78 3.31 -95.25
CA PRO A 713 -93.44 3.14 -95.77
C PRO A 713 -92.47 4.13 -95.09
N PRO A 714 -91.18 3.78 -94.95
CA PRO A 714 -90.18 4.73 -94.48
C PRO A 714 -90.25 6.01 -95.34
N PRO A 715 -89.95 7.20 -94.79
CA PRO A 715 -90.07 8.46 -95.53
C PRO A 715 -89.26 8.41 -96.83
N THR A 716 -89.97 8.33 -97.97
CA THR A 716 -89.41 8.17 -99.33
C THR A 716 -88.99 9.48 -99.99
N ASP A 717 -89.01 10.60 -99.25
CA ASP A 717 -88.79 11.93 -99.82
C ASP A 717 -87.30 12.28 -99.85
N VAL A 718 -86.64 11.93 -100.98
CA VAL A 718 -85.47 12.61 -101.52
C VAL A 718 -85.53 12.48 -103.06
N GLU A 719 -85.91 13.55 -103.77
CA GLU A 719 -85.60 13.68 -105.20
C GLU A 719 -84.07 13.74 -105.36
N HIS A 720 -83.56 13.03 -106.37
CA HIS A 720 -82.14 12.78 -106.62
C HIS A 720 -81.26 14.02 -106.69
#